data_AF-A0AAW0DES6-F1
#
_entry.id   AF-A0AAW0DES6-F1
#
_cell.length_a   1.000
_cell.length_b   1.000
_cell.length_c   1.000
_cell.angle_alpha   90.00
_cell.angle_beta   90.00
_cell.angle_gamma   90.00
#
_symmetry.space_group_name_H-M   'P 1'
#
loop_
_entity.id
_entity.type
_entity.pdbx_description
1 polymer ?
#
loop_
_entity_poly.entity_id
_entity_poly.type
_entity_poly.pdbx_seq_one_letter_code
_entity_poly.pdbx_strand_id
1 'polypeptide(L)'
;MARETPAISTASSVTLTSPTSPGVASFIEATLEKLLYDPKISASTIVEFLASRSKNSSAVYIYDLAEQVGFGTLTKEWAKSQKGTAPTVDLQTRAGAGLSLVGRLSEGTSSDTVVGAVLSAYTPPQGLAKMAPALSHLPGATPSSRLVVHVPTVTPVGETFVLSPSLASLASTLSILPNDIVILLSSTAREAIHFTQIAYKLTKSHVIHLFDHFSTGREIGHAVLPLSEQQLKGETVEEVVDRAGYSFFEYTGDASAHTVVVLLNGPSALAAKTIARHTPGFGVVSVNVLRPWKEDSLRRVIPSTVKTIHVLDDVPNATTQGPLYMDVFSTFLDAMNTLSIHSHRITPIRTQEILSQQNGFFRYLSKMIPYLNVPPAPKHLRKLLFFNTPDSILSPASNLVENALLSSQSVATRLLTDHDVFSKRGGLMASRILLHSKKDEYDLPIPYALPFDLESDGDVDFLAVLDPTILKSHSVLRYAKPGAIILVATSWTPEELFASLPAPATSLLSERSLRLFVVDTDFIASKFVESAGASRDAIASVVVYLAFLRLYLGAAATSDAVLAVAQSTVGDTVEGLDIRKVHAQVWETLEELEIPSTPSDESSSPLKQFEFNAVVVETYGGETVVNGAVLGSWHDAAKHIIFPSAFTPPVAESTSEQFPQNPALRPEVPDRTYLVTCTVNKRLTPLEYDRNVFHLEFDTSGTGLKYAIGEALGVHGWNDEQEVLDFCEWYGVDPNRLITIPVPNSEGRMHTRTVMQALQQQIDLFGHPPKSFYTDLAAHATTSVDKHALLFIGSAEGSSTYKKLSEKDTVTFADVLRMYPSAKPGIETLCELVGDIKPRHYSIASAQSVVGDRVDLLVVTVEWATPSGSPRYGQCTRYLAGLKVGQKVTVSIKPSVMKLPPDDKQPLIMAGLGTGAAPFRAFLQHKAWLVSQGKEIGPVYYYFGSRHQSQEYLYGEEIEAFILDGVISRAGLAFSRDGPKKVYIQHKMLEDSKALVDMLHEQNGVFYLCGPTWPVPDVFEALCNAMEKYRGMDVKAAGDYLEGLKEEERYVLEVY
;
A
#
# COMPACT_ATOMS: atom_id res chain seq x y z
N MET A 1 25.76 -18.81 -47.15
CA MET A 1 24.36 -18.43 -47.42
C MET A 1 23.56 -18.68 -46.15
N ALA A 2 22.94 -17.62 -45.63
CA ALA A 2 21.95 -17.50 -44.55
C ALA A 2 22.08 -18.39 -43.30
N ARG A 3 22.52 -17.79 -42.18
CA ARG A 3 22.24 -18.23 -40.80
C ARG A 3 20.91 -17.63 -40.37
N GLU A 4 19.98 -18.46 -39.93
CA GLU A 4 18.73 -18.06 -39.28
C GLU A 4 18.96 -17.74 -37.79
N THR A 5 18.38 -16.62 -37.36
CA THR A 5 18.22 -16.13 -35.99
C THR A 5 17.15 -16.95 -35.25
N PRO A 6 17.33 -17.33 -33.96
CA PRO A 6 16.24 -17.93 -33.20
C PRO A 6 15.34 -16.84 -32.60
N ALA A 7 14.04 -16.96 -32.90
CA ALA A 7 12.97 -16.14 -32.38
C ALA A 7 12.66 -16.45 -30.90
N ILE A 8 12.39 -15.40 -30.12
CA ILE A 8 11.92 -15.47 -28.73
C ILE A 8 10.43 -15.84 -28.76
N SER A 9 10.08 -16.98 -28.14
CA SER A 9 8.70 -17.47 -28.02
C SER A 9 8.07 -16.98 -26.72
N THR A 10 6.94 -16.29 -26.86
CA THR A 10 6.02 -15.87 -25.79
C THR A 10 4.91 -16.91 -25.62
N ALA A 11 4.88 -17.61 -24.47
CA ALA A 11 3.69 -18.13 -23.76
C ALA A 11 4.07 -19.25 -22.78
N SER A 12 3.93 -19.01 -21.47
CA SER A 12 3.33 -19.98 -20.53
C SER A 12 3.06 -19.32 -19.18
N SER A 13 1.87 -19.61 -18.63
CA SER A 13 1.36 -19.18 -17.34
C SER A 13 1.99 -19.98 -16.20
N VAL A 14 2.92 -19.39 -15.43
CA VAL A 14 3.26 -19.80 -14.05
C VAL A 14 3.78 -18.56 -13.30
N THR A 15 3.22 -18.38 -12.10
CA THR A 15 3.51 -17.40 -11.05
C THR A 15 4.98 -17.33 -10.58
N LEU A 16 5.35 -16.16 -10.03
CA LEU A 16 6.52 -15.82 -9.19
C LEU A 16 7.88 -15.78 -9.90
N THR A 17 8.76 -14.85 -9.45
CA THR A 17 10.23 -14.74 -9.63
C THR A 17 10.73 -13.88 -10.84
N SER A 18 11.70 -12.93 -10.84
CA SER A 18 12.74 -12.33 -9.97
C SER A 18 13.21 -10.95 -10.58
N PRO A 19 13.95 -10.05 -9.88
CA PRO A 19 14.40 -8.76 -10.42
C PRO A 19 15.62 -8.87 -11.37
N THR A 20 16.07 -7.73 -11.90
CA THR A 20 17.24 -7.52 -12.78
C THR A 20 18.60 -7.93 -12.17
N SER A 21 18.78 -9.21 -11.86
CA SER A 21 20.09 -9.87 -11.80
C SER A 21 20.43 -10.42 -13.20
N PRO A 22 21.71 -10.59 -13.57
CA PRO A 22 22.07 -10.93 -14.95
C PRO A 22 21.30 -12.18 -15.36
N GLY A 23 20.51 -12.03 -16.44
CA GLY A 23 19.44 -12.98 -16.77
C GLY A 23 19.97 -14.41 -16.78
N VAL A 24 19.10 -15.38 -16.44
CA VAL A 24 19.40 -16.82 -16.31
C VAL A 24 20.41 -17.34 -17.35
N ALA A 25 20.40 -16.81 -18.57
CA ALA A 25 21.39 -17.05 -19.63
C ALA A 25 22.88 -16.87 -19.22
N SER A 26 23.25 -15.87 -18.41
CA SER A 26 24.64 -15.65 -17.97
C SER A 26 25.15 -16.74 -17.02
N PHE A 27 24.24 -17.37 -16.26
CA PHE A 27 24.53 -18.41 -15.27
C PHE A 27 24.54 -19.82 -15.87
N ILE A 28 24.04 -20.01 -17.10
CA ILE A 28 23.96 -21.34 -17.74
C ILE A 28 25.36 -21.87 -18.13
N GLU A 29 26.35 -20.99 -18.39
CA GLU A 29 27.69 -21.39 -18.86
C GLU A 29 28.87 -20.91 -17.99
N ALA A 30 28.62 -20.16 -16.91
CA ALA A 30 29.68 -19.62 -16.05
C ALA A 30 30.23 -20.66 -15.05
N THR A 31 31.56 -20.76 -14.93
CA THR A 31 32.21 -21.56 -13.86
C THR A 31 32.01 -20.88 -12.50
N LEU A 32 31.90 -21.66 -11.42
CA LEU A 32 31.76 -21.15 -10.04
C LEU A 32 32.83 -20.08 -9.72
N GLU A 33 34.06 -20.26 -10.21
CA GLU A 33 35.11 -19.26 -10.08
C GLU A 33 34.70 -17.92 -10.69
N LYS A 34 34.20 -17.88 -11.93
CA LYS A 34 33.79 -16.62 -12.59
C LYS A 34 32.70 -15.88 -11.81
N LEU A 35 31.75 -16.60 -11.22
CA LEU A 35 30.67 -16.01 -10.44
C LEU A 35 31.16 -15.42 -9.11
N LEU A 36 32.12 -16.07 -8.45
CA LEU A 36 32.70 -15.61 -7.18
C LEU A 36 33.57 -14.35 -7.35
N TYR A 37 34.19 -14.20 -8.52
CA TYR A 37 35.00 -13.03 -8.87
C TYR A 37 34.18 -11.85 -9.39
N ASP A 38 32.89 -12.04 -9.69
CA ASP A 38 32.06 -10.98 -10.24
C ASP A 38 31.49 -10.10 -9.11
N PRO A 39 32.00 -8.87 -8.92
CA PRO A 39 31.51 -7.98 -7.87
C PRO A 39 30.05 -7.56 -8.07
N LYS A 40 29.45 -7.84 -9.23
CA LYS A 40 28.05 -7.50 -9.54
C LYS A 40 27.05 -8.49 -8.95
N ILE A 41 27.53 -9.60 -8.41
CA ILE A 41 26.69 -10.66 -7.83
C ILE A 41 26.71 -10.52 -6.32
N SER A 42 25.54 -10.43 -5.71
CA SER A 42 25.41 -10.36 -4.26
C SER A 42 25.82 -11.69 -3.60
N ALA A 43 26.30 -11.61 -2.35
CA ALA A 43 26.65 -12.82 -1.61
C ALA A 43 25.43 -13.75 -1.40
N SER A 44 24.22 -13.22 -1.21
CA SER A 44 23.00 -14.02 -1.09
C SER A 44 22.75 -14.88 -2.33
N THR A 45 22.96 -14.31 -3.51
CA THR A 45 22.84 -15.03 -4.79
C THR A 45 23.85 -16.17 -4.87
N ILE A 46 25.07 -15.95 -4.40
CA ILE A 46 26.12 -16.97 -4.35
C ILE A 46 25.78 -18.07 -3.33
N VAL A 47 25.19 -17.73 -2.17
CA VAL A 47 24.73 -18.71 -1.18
C VAL A 47 23.67 -19.63 -1.79
N GLU A 48 22.64 -19.07 -2.46
CA GLU A 48 21.64 -19.86 -3.20
C GLU A 48 22.28 -20.71 -4.30
N PHE A 49 23.23 -20.14 -5.04
CA PHE A 49 23.91 -20.85 -6.12
C PHE A 49 24.63 -22.08 -5.58
N LEU A 50 25.43 -21.92 -4.52
CA LEU A 50 26.16 -23.02 -3.88
C LEU A 50 25.21 -24.08 -3.31
N ALA A 51 24.13 -23.66 -2.64
CA ALA A 51 23.15 -24.56 -2.02
C ALA A 51 22.29 -25.32 -3.04
N SER A 52 22.02 -24.73 -4.21
CA SER A 52 21.18 -25.33 -5.26
C SER A 52 21.91 -26.36 -6.13
N ARG A 53 23.25 -26.49 -6.03
CA ARG A 53 23.99 -27.45 -6.87
C ARG A 53 23.81 -28.88 -6.38
N SER A 54 23.57 -29.81 -7.33
CA SER A 54 23.48 -31.26 -7.06
C SER A 54 24.72 -31.87 -6.41
N LYS A 55 25.90 -31.22 -6.54
CA LYS A 55 27.14 -31.60 -5.85
C LYS A 55 27.06 -31.39 -4.33
N ASN A 56 26.31 -30.37 -3.90
CA ASN A 56 26.21 -29.97 -2.50
C ASN A 56 24.93 -30.48 -1.84
N SER A 57 23.84 -30.58 -2.60
CA SER A 57 22.50 -30.88 -2.07
C SER A 57 21.79 -31.92 -2.94
N SER A 58 21.12 -32.87 -2.30
CA SER A 58 20.26 -33.85 -3.00
C SER A 58 18.85 -33.35 -3.23
N ALA A 59 18.37 -32.44 -2.38
CA ALA A 59 17.11 -31.72 -2.54
C ALA A 59 17.18 -30.42 -1.74
N VAL A 60 16.46 -29.40 -2.22
CA VAL A 60 16.34 -28.10 -1.53
C VAL A 60 14.90 -27.85 -1.15
N TYR A 61 14.66 -27.69 0.15
CA TYR A 61 13.36 -27.38 0.72
C TYR A 61 13.22 -25.87 0.89
N ILE A 62 12.23 -25.28 0.21
CA ILE A 62 12.03 -23.84 0.20
C ILE A 62 10.73 -23.55 0.93
N TYR A 63 10.85 -22.89 2.08
CA TYR A 63 9.68 -22.47 2.85
C TYR A 63 9.18 -21.12 2.35
N ASP A 64 7.86 -20.96 2.28
CA ASP A 64 7.17 -19.75 1.81
C ASP A 64 7.70 -18.43 2.40
N LEU A 65 8.00 -18.38 3.71
CA LEU A 65 8.55 -17.16 4.33
C LEU A 65 9.95 -16.80 3.81
N ALA A 66 10.76 -17.76 3.34
CA ALA A 66 12.06 -17.46 2.72
C ALA A 66 11.88 -16.81 1.35
N GLU A 67 10.95 -17.36 0.56
CA GLU A 67 10.59 -16.82 -0.75
C GLU A 67 10.01 -15.41 -0.64
N GLN A 68 9.16 -15.16 0.37
CA GLN A 68 8.60 -13.83 0.65
C GLN A 68 9.67 -12.76 0.96
N VAL A 69 10.80 -13.16 1.55
CA VAL A 69 11.93 -12.25 1.79
C VAL A 69 12.96 -12.25 0.66
N GLY A 70 12.62 -12.83 -0.50
CA GLY A 70 13.44 -12.80 -1.71
C GLY A 70 14.57 -13.84 -1.74
N PHE A 71 14.46 -14.94 -0.99
CA PHE A 71 15.49 -15.98 -0.93
C PHE A 71 14.93 -17.39 -1.24
N GLY A 72 15.48 -18.04 -2.26
CA GLY A 72 15.05 -19.36 -2.76
C GLY A 72 14.39 -19.31 -4.14
N THR A 73 13.95 -18.12 -4.52
CA THR A 73 13.37 -17.74 -5.80
C THR A 73 14.25 -18.19 -6.99
N LEU A 74 15.54 -17.85 -6.98
CA LEU A 74 16.49 -18.26 -8.03
C LEU A 74 16.73 -19.76 -8.04
N THR A 75 16.77 -20.37 -6.86
CA THR A 75 16.90 -21.83 -6.74
C THR A 75 15.76 -22.56 -7.48
N LYS A 76 14.51 -22.08 -7.40
CA LYS A 76 13.38 -22.65 -8.15
C LYS A 76 13.52 -22.47 -9.65
N GLU A 77 13.92 -21.28 -10.09
CA GLU A 77 14.15 -20.99 -11.52
C GLU A 77 15.22 -21.91 -12.11
N TRP A 78 16.35 -22.06 -11.43
CA TRP A 78 17.44 -22.93 -11.89
C TRP A 78 17.06 -24.40 -11.88
N ALA A 79 16.23 -24.86 -10.93
CA ALA A 79 15.72 -26.23 -10.90
C ALA A 79 14.86 -26.58 -12.12
N LYS A 80 14.12 -25.60 -12.68
CA LYS A 80 13.31 -25.77 -13.89
C LYS A 80 14.12 -25.73 -15.18
N SER A 81 15.20 -24.94 -15.21
CA SER A 81 15.85 -24.49 -16.45
C SER A 81 17.29 -24.98 -16.67
N GLN A 82 18.00 -25.42 -15.62
CA GLN A 82 19.43 -25.73 -15.68
C GLN A 82 19.74 -27.19 -15.32
N LYS A 83 20.62 -27.86 -16.09
CA LYS A 83 21.13 -29.20 -15.74
C LYS A 83 22.15 -29.12 -14.60
N GLY A 84 22.11 -30.06 -13.65
CA GLY A 84 23.06 -30.14 -12.53
C GLY A 84 22.62 -29.42 -11.24
N THR A 85 21.38 -28.95 -11.19
CA THR A 85 20.72 -28.40 -10.00
C THR A 85 20.00 -29.50 -9.21
N ALA A 86 19.88 -29.30 -7.91
CA ALA A 86 19.11 -30.19 -7.04
C ALA A 86 17.61 -29.95 -7.22
N PRO A 87 16.76 -30.99 -7.11
CA PRO A 87 15.30 -30.81 -7.12
C PRO A 87 14.84 -29.96 -5.94
N THR A 88 13.82 -29.14 -6.16
CA THR A 88 13.22 -28.27 -5.14
C THR A 88 11.92 -28.85 -4.59
N VAL A 89 11.66 -28.60 -3.32
CA VAL A 89 10.42 -28.98 -2.62
C VAL A 89 9.85 -27.75 -1.92
N ASP A 90 8.67 -27.32 -2.34
CA ASP A 90 8.00 -26.15 -1.77
C ASP A 90 7.19 -26.53 -0.53
N LEU A 91 7.35 -25.77 0.55
CA LEU A 91 6.66 -26.00 1.82
C LEU A 91 6.10 -24.71 2.42
N GLN A 92 5.03 -24.86 3.19
CA GLN A 92 4.46 -23.76 3.97
C GLN A 92 5.08 -23.70 5.37
N THR A 93 5.33 -22.49 5.88
CA THR A 93 5.84 -22.30 7.24
C THR A 93 4.71 -22.37 8.26
N ARG A 94 4.65 -23.48 8.99
CA ARG A 94 3.71 -23.72 10.09
C ARG A 94 4.39 -24.45 11.24
N ALA A 95 3.71 -24.53 12.39
CA ALA A 95 4.18 -25.39 13.48
C ALA A 95 4.35 -26.83 12.98
N GLY A 96 5.51 -27.43 13.23
CA GLY A 96 5.83 -28.79 12.78
C GLY A 96 6.29 -28.90 11.32
N ALA A 97 6.48 -27.79 10.60
CA ALA A 97 6.89 -27.85 9.19
C ALA A 97 8.28 -28.51 8.98
N GLY A 98 9.14 -28.49 10.01
CA GLY A 98 10.42 -29.21 10.01
C GLY A 98 10.30 -30.75 10.07
N LEU A 99 9.11 -31.31 10.32
CA LEU A 99 8.93 -32.77 10.38
C LEU A 99 9.17 -33.45 9.02
N SER A 100 8.95 -32.76 7.91
CA SER A 100 9.26 -33.28 6.57
C SER A 100 10.76 -33.54 6.39
N LEU A 101 11.60 -32.62 6.88
CA LEU A 101 13.05 -32.75 6.88
C LEU A 101 13.49 -33.91 7.77
N VAL A 102 12.92 -33.99 8.98
CA VAL A 102 13.20 -35.09 9.93
C VAL A 102 12.81 -36.43 9.33
N GLY A 103 11.60 -36.55 8.77
CA GLY A 103 11.11 -37.76 8.13
C GLY A 103 12.02 -38.19 6.98
N ARG A 104 12.39 -37.26 6.09
CA ARG A 104 13.27 -37.55 4.96
C ARG A 104 14.65 -38.04 5.37
N LEU A 105 15.21 -37.50 6.45
CA LEU A 105 16.50 -37.95 7.01
C LEU A 105 16.37 -39.27 7.78
N SER A 106 15.18 -39.58 8.32
CA SER A 106 14.90 -40.80 9.10
C SER A 106 14.50 -42.02 8.25
N GLU A 107 13.91 -41.82 7.07
CA GLU A 107 13.57 -42.86 6.09
C GLU A 107 14.80 -43.67 5.61
N GLY A 108 16.02 -43.15 5.80
CA GLY A 108 17.28 -43.85 5.52
C GLY A 108 17.60 -45.03 6.43
N THR A 109 16.69 -45.47 7.31
CA THR A 109 16.86 -46.59 8.25
C THR A 109 16.37 -47.94 7.70
N SER A 110 15.64 -47.98 6.58
CA SER A 110 15.33 -49.22 5.84
C SER A 110 16.40 -49.55 4.80
N SER A 111 16.59 -50.83 4.50
CA SER A 111 17.66 -51.44 3.68
C SER A 111 17.89 -50.91 2.24
N ASP A 112 17.13 -49.91 1.80
CA ASP A 112 17.30 -49.18 0.54
C ASP A 112 17.84 -47.76 0.81
N THR A 113 19.03 -47.68 1.41
CA THR A 113 19.73 -46.40 1.59
C THR A 113 19.87 -45.68 0.25
N VAL A 114 19.16 -44.56 0.07
CA VAL A 114 19.58 -43.56 -0.91
C VAL A 114 20.91 -43.01 -0.40
N VAL A 115 22.00 -43.46 -1.02
CA VAL A 115 23.32 -42.86 -0.86
C VAL A 115 23.20 -41.36 -1.20
N GLY A 116 23.43 -40.46 -0.23
CA GLY A 116 23.66 -39.03 -0.49
C GLY A 116 22.53 -38.04 -0.15
N ALA A 117 21.80 -38.19 0.96
CA ALA A 117 20.76 -37.26 1.41
C ALA A 117 21.32 -36.01 2.14
N VAL A 118 22.06 -35.16 1.43
CA VAL A 118 22.39 -33.81 1.94
C VAL A 118 21.24 -32.88 1.62
N LEU A 119 20.39 -32.62 2.61
CA LEU A 119 19.24 -31.74 2.43
C LEU A 119 19.62 -30.30 2.73
N SER A 120 19.18 -29.39 1.87
CA SER A 120 19.25 -27.95 2.16
C SER A 120 17.87 -27.40 2.41
N ALA A 121 17.75 -26.46 3.34
CA ALA A 121 16.49 -25.81 3.64
C ALA A 121 16.67 -24.29 3.77
N TYR A 122 15.71 -23.53 3.25
CA TYR A 122 15.71 -22.07 3.33
C TYR A 122 14.57 -21.59 4.20
N THR A 123 14.86 -20.83 5.26
CA THR A 123 13.84 -20.26 6.13
C THR A 123 14.37 -19.05 6.90
N PRO A 124 13.62 -17.95 7.05
CA PRO A 124 14.06 -16.80 7.84
C PRO A 124 14.00 -17.11 9.35
N PRO A 125 14.54 -16.23 10.22
CA PRO A 125 14.56 -16.43 11.68
C PRO A 125 13.21 -16.84 12.28
N GLN A 126 12.11 -16.20 11.85
CA GLN A 126 10.76 -16.54 12.31
C GLN A 126 10.32 -17.95 11.91
N GLY A 127 10.70 -18.39 10.71
CA GLY A 127 10.36 -19.72 10.22
C GLY A 127 11.19 -20.81 10.90
N LEU A 128 12.49 -20.57 11.10
CA LEU A 128 13.33 -21.47 11.89
C LEU A 128 12.81 -21.62 13.33
N ALA A 129 12.36 -20.54 13.98
CA ALA A 129 11.75 -20.60 15.31
C ALA A 129 10.52 -21.54 15.33
N LYS A 130 9.67 -21.51 14.29
CA LYS A 130 8.51 -22.42 14.15
C LYS A 130 8.91 -23.87 13.87
N MET A 131 10.09 -24.09 13.29
CA MET A 131 10.63 -25.43 13.01
C MET A 131 11.41 -26.03 14.19
N ALA A 132 11.96 -25.20 15.08
CA ALA A 132 12.85 -25.65 16.15
C ALA A 132 12.32 -26.84 16.98
N PRO A 133 11.02 -26.89 17.36
CA PRO A 133 10.48 -28.07 18.05
C PRO A 133 10.60 -29.37 17.23
N ALA A 134 10.36 -29.30 15.91
CA ALA A 134 10.50 -30.46 15.04
C ALA A 134 11.98 -30.85 14.86
N LEU A 135 12.88 -29.87 14.73
CA LEU A 135 14.32 -30.12 14.57
C LEU A 135 14.95 -30.76 15.80
N SER A 136 14.31 -30.71 16.98
CA SER A 136 14.73 -31.46 18.17
C SER A 136 14.72 -33.00 17.97
N HIS A 137 14.03 -33.48 16.94
CA HIS A 137 13.94 -34.90 16.58
C HIS A 137 14.86 -35.32 15.43
N LEU A 138 15.82 -34.48 15.02
CA LEU A 138 16.76 -34.84 13.95
C LEU A 138 17.56 -36.11 14.32
N PRO A 139 17.73 -37.07 13.39
CA PRO A 139 18.68 -38.16 13.57
C PRO A 139 20.11 -37.61 13.50
N GLY A 140 21.07 -38.25 14.17
CA GLY A 140 22.47 -37.79 14.14
C GLY A 140 23.06 -37.71 12.73
N ALA A 141 23.84 -36.66 12.46
CA ALA A 141 24.44 -36.42 11.15
C ALA A 141 25.48 -37.47 10.75
N THR A 142 25.50 -37.82 9.47
CA THR A 142 26.51 -38.69 8.84
C THR A 142 27.05 -38.06 7.55
N PRO A 143 28.20 -38.53 7.02
CA PRO A 143 28.75 -37.99 5.77
C PRO A 143 27.79 -38.03 4.57
N SER A 144 26.84 -38.95 4.57
CA SER A 144 25.86 -39.17 3.50
C SER A 144 24.42 -38.80 3.87
N SER A 145 24.15 -38.32 5.09
CA SER A 145 22.81 -37.89 5.53
C SER A 145 22.95 -36.77 6.56
N ARG A 146 22.63 -35.54 6.16
CA ARG A 146 22.72 -34.34 7.02
C ARG A 146 21.84 -33.20 6.49
N LEU A 147 21.65 -32.19 7.34
CA LEU A 147 20.83 -31.01 7.05
C LEU A 147 21.70 -29.75 7.08
N VAL A 148 21.56 -28.91 6.06
CA VAL A 148 22.11 -27.54 6.03
C VAL A 148 20.96 -26.55 5.89
N VAL A 149 20.72 -25.74 6.92
CA VAL A 149 19.69 -24.70 6.89
C VAL A 149 20.36 -23.35 6.65
N HIS A 150 19.99 -22.67 5.58
CA HIS A 150 20.41 -21.29 5.32
C HIS A 150 19.31 -20.33 5.79
N VAL A 151 19.67 -19.45 6.71
CA VAL A 151 18.75 -18.52 7.37
C VAL A 151 19.09 -17.09 6.96
N PRO A 152 18.39 -16.53 5.95
CA PRO A 152 18.56 -15.12 5.59
C PRO A 152 18.02 -14.26 6.73
N THR A 153 18.89 -13.52 7.43
CA THR A 153 18.50 -12.77 8.63
C THR A 153 17.82 -11.47 8.25
N VAL A 154 16.52 -11.56 8.01
CA VAL A 154 15.62 -10.45 7.77
C VAL A 154 14.26 -10.78 8.38
N THR A 155 13.78 -9.87 9.22
CA THR A 155 12.59 -10.05 10.04
C THR A 155 11.71 -8.82 9.86
N PRO A 156 10.46 -8.96 9.39
CA PRO A 156 9.52 -7.84 9.36
C PRO A 156 9.13 -7.43 10.78
N VAL A 157 9.09 -6.12 11.03
CA VAL A 157 8.78 -5.50 12.32
C VAL A 157 7.79 -4.34 12.15
N GLY A 158 6.98 -4.07 13.17
CA GLY A 158 6.02 -2.97 13.16
C GLY A 158 4.80 -3.20 12.26
N GLU A 159 3.93 -2.18 12.20
CA GLU A 159 2.67 -2.22 11.43
C GLU A 159 2.87 -1.98 9.93
N THR A 160 3.97 -1.31 9.56
CA THR A 160 4.35 -1.05 8.16
C THR A 160 5.26 -2.13 7.58
N PHE A 161 5.45 -3.24 8.30
CA PHE A 161 6.29 -4.38 7.91
C PHE A 161 7.72 -3.99 7.52
N VAL A 162 8.29 -2.98 8.19
CA VAL A 162 9.70 -2.60 8.01
C VAL A 162 10.59 -3.80 8.25
N LEU A 163 11.53 -4.04 7.35
CA LEU A 163 12.46 -5.14 7.46
C LEU A 163 13.60 -4.76 8.41
N SER A 164 14.04 -5.72 9.22
CA SER A 164 15.10 -5.54 10.22
C SER A 164 15.98 -6.79 10.30
N PRO A 165 17.31 -6.67 10.52
CA PRO A 165 18.20 -7.82 10.69
C PRO A 165 18.07 -8.50 12.06
N SER A 166 17.00 -8.22 12.82
CA SER A 166 16.83 -8.73 14.18
C SER A 166 16.68 -10.26 14.22
N LEU A 167 17.41 -10.89 15.13
CA LEU A 167 17.33 -12.31 15.47
C LEU A 167 16.40 -12.61 16.65
N ALA A 168 15.67 -11.62 17.14
CA ALA A 168 14.84 -11.71 18.35
C ALA A 168 13.83 -12.86 18.33
N SER A 169 13.33 -13.23 17.14
CA SER A 169 12.41 -14.36 16.96
C SER A 169 13.04 -15.72 17.31
N LEU A 170 14.37 -15.85 17.18
CA LEU A 170 15.12 -17.06 17.51
C LEU A 170 15.57 -17.14 18.97
N ALA A 171 15.61 -16.02 19.68
CA ALA A 171 16.17 -15.95 21.04
C ALA A 171 15.54 -16.99 21.99
N SER A 172 14.23 -17.23 21.86
CA SER A 172 13.49 -18.18 22.69
C SER A 172 13.65 -19.65 22.28
N THR A 173 14.15 -19.92 21.07
CA THR A 173 14.20 -21.28 20.49
C THR A 173 15.60 -21.84 20.38
N LEU A 174 16.65 -21.02 20.53
CA LEU A 174 18.05 -21.48 20.48
C LEU A 174 18.37 -22.57 21.50
N SER A 175 17.74 -22.54 22.67
CA SER A 175 17.90 -23.56 23.73
C SER A 175 17.19 -24.89 23.44
N ILE A 176 16.29 -24.93 22.46
CA ILE A 176 15.50 -26.12 22.09
C ILE A 176 16.24 -26.96 21.04
N LEU A 177 17.14 -26.33 20.27
CA LEU A 177 17.89 -27.00 19.22
C LEU A 177 18.86 -28.05 19.81
N PRO A 178 19.03 -29.22 19.15
CA PRO A 178 20.01 -30.22 19.56
C PRO A 178 21.44 -29.67 19.67
N ASN A 179 22.19 -30.17 20.64
CA ASN A 179 23.56 -29.73 20.93
C ASN A 179 24.58 -30.07 19.83
N ASP A 180 24.26 -30.98 18.92
CA ASP A 180 25.11 -31.44 17.82
C ASP A 180 24.91 -30.62 16.52
N ILE A 181 24.05 -29.60 16.54
CA ILE A 181 23.90 -28.63 15.45
C ILE A 181 24.98 -27.55 15.56
N VAL A 182 25.70 -27.33 14.46
CA VAL A 182 26.63 -26.22 14.32
C VAL A 182 25.88 -24.97 13.88
N ILE A 183 26.05 -23.87 14.61
CA ILE A 183 25.42 -22.59 14.27
C ILE A 183 26.52 -21.59 13.87
N LEU A 184 26.57 -21.27 12.59
CA LEU A 184 27.52 -20.32 11.99
C LEU A 184 26.84 -18.97 11.75
N LEU A 185 27.54 -17.88 12.09
CA LEU A 185 27.04 -16.51 11.93
C LEU A 185 28.01 -15.68 11.09
N SER A 186 27.52 -15.17 9.97
CA SER A 186 28.30 -14.30 9.07
C SER A 186 27.70 -12.90 8.96
N SER A 187 28.56 -11.90 9.00
CA SER A 187 28.21 -10.47 8.97
C SER A 187 28.68 -9.74 7.71
N THR A 188 29.61 -10.32 6.95
CA THR A 188 30.13 -9.74 5.69
C THR A 188 29.79 -10.61 4.49
N ALA A 189 29.79 -10.03 3.30
CA ALA A 189 29.64 -10.75 2.03
C ALA A 189 30.64 -11.93 1.90
N ARG A 190 31.89 -11.70 2.32
CA ARG A 190 32.95 -12.72 2.34
C ARG A 190 32.64 -13.85 3.30
N GLU A 191 32.28 -13.52 4.54
CA GLU A 191 31.91 -14.52 5.56
C GLU A 191 30.71 -15.35 5.11
N ALA A 192 29.68 -14.75 4.53
CA ALA A 192 28.49 -15.47 4.08
C ALA A 192 28.83 -16.55 3.04
N ILE A 193 29.71 -16.23 2.10
CA ILE A 193 30.18 -17.18 1.09
C ILE A 193 31.06 -18.26 1.73
N HIS A 194 32.06 -17.86 2.52
CA HIS A 194 33.00 -18.79 3.16
C HIS A 194 32.29 -19.74 4.13
N PHE A 195 31.36 -19.25 4.94
CA PHE A 195 30.63 -20.06 5.91
C PHE A 195 29.62 -20.98 5.23
N THR A 196 29.12 -20.62 4.05
CA THR A 196 28.40 -21.54 3.18
C THR A 196 29.31 -22.67 2.67
N GLN A 197 30.53 -22.35 2.20
CA GLN A 197 31.51 -23.38 1.80
C GLN A 197 31.89 -24.30 2.97
N ILE A 198 32.10 -23.75 4.16
CA ILE A 198 32.38 -24.51 5.39
C ILE A 198 31.19 -25.41 5.74
N ALA A 199 29.95 -24.89 5.71
CA ALA A 199 28.74 -25.64 6.05
C ALA A 199 28.62 -26.95 5.26
N TYR A 200 28.89 -26.93 3.95
CA TYR A 200 28.83 -28.14 3.13
C TYR A 200 30.02 -29.10 3.33
N LYS A 201 31.12 -28.64 3.93
CA LYS A 201 32.33 -29.44 4.22
C LYS A 201 32.31 -30.09 5.60
N LEU A 202 31.49 -29.59 6.53
CA LEU A 202 31.23 -30.22 7.82
C LEU A 202 30.36 -31.47 7.64
N THR A 203 31.00 -32.63 7.50
CA THR A 203 30.32 -33.90 7.15
C THR A 203 29.72 -34.65 8.34
N LYS A 204 30.07 -34.28 9.58
CA LYS A 204 29.65 -34.97 10.82
C LYS A 204 28.65 -34.17 11.65
N SER A 205 28.06 -33.11 11.10
CA SER A 205 27.16 -32.21 11.83
C SER A 205 26.03 -31.71 10.93
N HIS A 206 24.88 -31.43 11.53
CA HIS A 206 23.90 -30.54 10.92
C HIS A 206 24.39 -29.10 11.07
N VAL A 207 24.07 -28.24 10.11
CA VAL A 207 24.54 -26.86 10.11
C VAL A 207 23.37 -25.91 9.93
N ILE A 208 23.30 -24.89 10.77
CA ILE A 208 22.47 -23.71 10.56
C ILE A 208 23.42 -22.54 10.28
N HIS A 209 23.30 -21.96 9.09
CA HIS A 209 24.08 -20.79 8.68
C HIS A 209 23.17 -19.56 8.68
N LEU A 210 23.36 -18.68 9.66
CA LEU A 210 22.70 -17.37 9.74
C LEU A 210 23.59 -16.33 9.07
N PHE A 211 23.06 -15.66 8.05
CA PHE A 211 23.79 -14.64 7.32
C PHE A 211 22.95 -13.39 7.11
N ASP A 212 23.62 -12.24 7.13
CA ASP A 212 22.98 -10.93 6.91
C ASP A 212 22.39 -10.84 5.49
N HIS A 213 21.07 -11.01 5.38
CA HIS A 213 20.32 -10.77 4.16
C HIS A 213 19.61 -9.41 4.14
N PHE A 214 19.76 -8.63 5.22
CA PHE A 214 19.20 -7.27 5.31
C PHE A 214 20.06 -6.28 4.55
N SER A 215 21.40 -6.38 4.66
CA SER A 215 22.30 -5.45 3.96
C SER A 215 23.48 -6.12 3.27
N THR A 216 24.55 -6.49 3.97
CA THR A 216 25.83 -6.90 3.37
C THR A 216 25.73 -8.12 2.44
N GLY A 217 24.79 -9.04 2.69
CA GLY A 217 24.54 -10.16 1.79
C GLY A 217 23.85 -9.76 0.49
N ARG A 218 23.21 -8.60 0.44
CA ARG A 218 22.53 -8.03 -0.74
C ARG A 218 23.33 -6.93 -1.42
N GLU A 219 24.30 -6.35 -0.72
CA GLU A 219 25.24 -5.42 -1.32
C GLU A 219 25.99 -6.08 -2.48
N ILE A 220 26.13 -5.34 -3.57
CA ILE A 220 27.09 -5.64 -4.64
C ILE A 220 28.30 -4.71 -4.53
N GLY A 221 29.37 -5.03 -5.24
CA GLY A 221 30.65 -4.34 -5.20
C GLY A 221 31.75 -5.08 -4.44
N HIS A 222 31.48 -6.30 -3.98
CA HIS A 222 32.41 -7.15 -3.26
C HIS A 222 32.92 -8.28 -4.16
N ALA A 223 34.20 -8.28 -4.51
CA ALA A 223 34.83 -9.45 -5.11
C ALA A 223 35.34 -10.38 -4.01
N VAL A 224 34.96 -11.66 -4.03
CA VAL A 224 35.30 -12.62 -2.96
C VAL A 224 36.10 -13.79 -3.51
N LEU A 225 37.30 -13.97 -2.95
CA LEU A 225 38.15 -15.12 -3.25
C LEU A 225 37.61 -16.37 -2.57
N PRO A 226 37.36 -17.50 -3.28
CA PRO A 226 36.94 -18.73 -2.64
C PRO A 226 38.01 -19.31 -1.70
N LEU A 227 37.54 -20.04 -0.68
CA LEU A 227 38.41 -20.92 0.10
C LEU A 227 38.92 -22.08 -0.76
N SER A 228 40.21 -22.38 -0.64
CA SER A 228 40.82 -23.55 -1.28
C SER A 228 40.39 -24.86 -0.60
N GLU A 229 40.46 -25.98 -1.33
CA GLU A 229 40.19 -27.31 -0.77
C GLU A 229 41.12 -27.67 0.40
N GLN A 230 42.32 -27.09 0.49
CA GLN A 230 43.21 -27.29 1.65
C GLN A 230 42.72 -26.56 2.90
N GLN A 231 42.18 -25.35 2.74
CA GLN A 231 41.63 -24.54 3.83
C GLN A 231 40.34 -25.16 4.40
N LEU A 232 39.60 -25.90 3.58
CA LEU A 232 38.35 -26.57 3.96
C LEU A 232 38.55 -27.98 4.57
N LYS A 233 39.80 -28.46 4.71
CA LYS A 233 40.08 -29.77 5.32
C LYS A 233 40.17 -29.64 6.84
N GLY A 234 39.48 -30.50 7.57
CA GLY A 234 39.62 -30.66 9.02
C GLY A 234 38.70 -31.76 9.54
N GLU A 235 38.96 -32.26 10.75
CA GLU A 235 38.11 -33.27 11.40
C GLU A 235 37.10 -32.65 12.36
N THR A 236 37.42 -31.48 12.92
CA THR A 236 36.57 -30.73 13.86
C THR A 236 36.14 -29.39 13.27
N VAL A 237 35.07 -28.80 13.81
CA VAL A 237 34.59 -27.47 13.39
C VAL A 237 35.66 -26.40 13.61
N GLU A 238 36.37 -26.47 14.74
CA GLU A 238 37.45 -25.54 15.11
C GLU A 238 38.61 -25.60 14.10
N GLU A 239 39.08 -26.79 13.72
CA GLU A 239 40.13 -26.93 12.72
C GLU A 239 39.74 -26.36 11.34
N VAL A 240 38.50 -26.59 10.90
CA VAL A 240 38.02 -26.10 9.60
C VAL A 240 37.88 -24.57 9.61
N VAL A 241 37.31 -24.02 10.68
CA VAL A 241 37.14 -22.56 10.85
C VAL A 241 38.50 -21.86 10.95
N ASP A 242 39.44 -22.40 11.74
CA ASP A 242 40.78 -21.83 11.91
C ASP A 242 41.58 -21.86 10.59
N ARG A 243 41.55 -22.97 9.85
CA ARG A 243 42.23 -23.09 8.54
C ARG A 243 41.61 -22.20 7.47
N ALA A 244 40.33 -21.89 7.58
CA ALA A 244 39.65 -20.92 6.74
C ALA A 244 40.01 -19.46 7.09
N GLY A 245 40.78 -19.23 8.17
CA GLY A 245 41.21 -17.91 8.61
C GLY A 245 40.21 -17.21 9.54
N TYR A 246 39.32 -17.97 10.16
CA TYR A 246 38.31 -17.47 11.09
C TYR A 246 38.54 -18.06 12.49
N SER A 247 37.76 -17.61 13.46
CA SER A 247 37.77 -18.15 14.82
C SER A 247 36.34 -18.21 15.35
N PHE A 248 36.09 -18.98 16.41
CA PHE A 248 34.78 -19.05 17.07
C PHE A 248 34.33 -17.69 17.61
N PHE A 249 35.27 -16.98 18.24
CA PHE A 249 35.10 -15.66 18.83
C PHE A 249 36.19 -14.73 18.31
N GLU A 250 35.80 -13.64 17.67
CA GLU A 250 36.76 -12.69 17.11
C GLU A 250 36.84 -11.45 17.99
N TYR A 251 38.02 -11.17 18.53
CA TYR A 251 38.30 -9.95 19.28
C TYR A 251 38.77 -8.82 18.36
N THR A 252 38.23 -7.62 18.53
CA THR A 252 38.67 -6.38 17.86
C THR A 252 38.70 -5.23 18.87
N GLY A 253 39.81 -4.51 18.95
CA GLY A 253 39.93 -3.31 19.79
C GLY A 253 41.28 -3.23 20.50
N ASP A 254 41.36 -2.41 21.55
CA ASP A 254 42.58 -2.18 22.30
C ASP A 254 43.06 -3.46 23.02
N ALA A 255 44.34 -3.82 22.87
CA ALA A 255 44.92 -4.97 23.58
C ALA A 255 44.90 -4.80 25.12
N SER A 256 44.77 -3.56 25.60
CA SER A 256 44.67 -3.17 27.00
C SER A 256 43.26 -2.71 27.40
N ALA A 257 42.23 -3.17 26.68
CA ALA A 257 40.84 -2.80 26.96
C ALA A 257 40.43 -3.10 28.41
N HIS A 258 39.65 -2.20 28.99
CA HIS A 258 39.04 -2.35 30.32
C HIS A 258 37.55 -2.71 30.21
N THR A 259 36.92 -2.36 29.09
CA THR A 259 35.52 -2.64 28.79
C THR A 259 35.41 -3.40 27.47
N VAL A 260 34.66 -4.49 27.46
CA VAL A 260 34.38 -5.29 26.25
C VAL A 260 32.89 -5.38 25.99
N VAL A 261 32.49 -5.29 24.72
CA VAL A 261 31.12 -5.62 24.28
C VAL A 261 31.13 -6.97 23.56
N VAL A 262 30.25 -7.89 23.96
CA VAL A 262 30.04 -9.20 23.32
C VAL A 262 28.71 -9.19 22.59
N LEU A 263 28.71 -9.61 21.31
CA LEU A 263 27.49 -9.69 20.49
C LEU A 263 27.59 -10.78 19.42
N LEU A 264 26.44 -11.23 18.93
CA LEU A 264 26.35 -12.13 17.78
C LEU A 264 26.94 -11.47 16.52
N ASN A 265 27.65 -12.24 15.70
CA ASN A 265 28.23 -11.71 14.47
C ASN A 265 27.11 -11.32 13.48
N GLY A 266 27.02 -10.04 13.15
CA GLY A 266 25.99 -9.45 12.31
C GLY A 266 26.26 -7.95 12.07
N PRO A 267 25.31 -7.18 11.51
CA PRO A 267 25.54 -5.78 11.14
C PRO A 267 26.01 -4.89 12.32
N SER A 268 25.45 -5.08 13.51
CA SER A 268 25.86 -4.34 14.71
C SER A 268 27.27 -4.71 15.18
N ALA A 269 27.73 -5.95 14.92
CA ALA A 269 29.09 -6.37 15.24
C ALA A 269 30.11 -5.62 14.38
N LEU A 270 29.84 -5.44 13.08
CA LEU A 270 30.70 -4.65 12.19
C LEU A 270 30.79 -3.17 12.63
N ALA A 271 29.65 -2.58 13.00
CA ALA A 271 29.63 -1.22 13.54
C ALA A 271 30.42 -1.11 14.86
N ALA A 272 30.26 -2.08 15.78
CA ALA A 272 31.00 -2.14 17.03
C ALA A 272 32.52 -2.27 16.81
N LYS A 273 32.94 -3.19 15.93
CA LYS A 273 34.34 -3.40 15.55
C LYS A 273 34.97 -2.11 15.02
N THR A 274 34.24 -1.36 14.18
CA THR A 274 34.70 -0.07 13.64
C THR A 274 34.94 0.97 14.74
N ILE A 275 34.07 1.03 15.74
CA ILE A 275 34.22 1.91 16.92
C ILE A 275 35.41 1.48 17.79
N ALA A 276 35.57 0.18 18.02
CA ALA A 276 36.64 -0.37 18.84
C ALA A 276 38.04 -0.11 18.27
N ARG A 277 38.20 -0.17 16.94
CA ARG A 277 39.49 0.15 16.26
C ARG A 277 39.99 1.58 16.53
N HIS A 278 39.11 2.51 16.93
CA HIS A 278 39.41 3.92 17.12
C HIS A 278 39.26 4.41 18.57
N THR A 279 38.97 3.52 19.51
CA THR A 279 38.68 3.89 20.90
C THR A 279 39.60 3.15 21.87
N PRO A 280 40.61 3.82 22.44
CA PRO A 280 41.43 3.26 23.51
C PRO A 280 40.60 2.79 24.70
N GLY A 281 41.00 1.69 25.34
CA GLY A 281 40.32 1.09 26.48
C GLY A 281 39.03 0.33 26.16
N PHE A 282 38.66 0.20 24.89
CA PHE A 282 37.45 -0.49 24.43
C PHE A 282 37.77 -1.67 23.50
N GLY A 283 37.07 -2.79 23.71
CA GLY A 283 37.15 -3.98 22.88
C GLY A 283 35.78 -4.54 22.52
N VAL A 284 35.72 -5.34 21.46
CA VAL A 284 34.52 -6.01 20.96
C VAL A 284 34.83 -7.46 20.68
N VAL A 285 33.93 -8.36 21.07
CA VAL A 285 33.95 -9.79 20.71
C VAL A 285 32.73 -10.10 19.85
N SER A 286 32.94 -10.51 18.60
CA SER A 286 31.87 -11.06 17.74
C SER A 286 31.85 -12.58 17.80
N VAL A 287 30.65 -13.16 17.90
CA VAL A 287 30.45 -14.62 17.93
C VAL A 287 30.19 -15.14 16.52
N ASN A 288 31.18 -15.79 15.92
CA ASN A 288 31.10 -16.37 14.57
C ASN A 288 30.55 -17.80 14.60
N VAL A 289 30.81 -18.54 15.68
CA VAL A 289 30.27 -19.90 15.91
C VAL A 289 29.57 -19.92 17.25
N LEU A 290 28.23 -19.93 17.25
CA LEU A 290 27.43 -19.90 18.46
C LEU A 290 27.27 -21.30 19.08
N ARG A 291 27.17 -22.33 18.24
CA ARG A 291 27.12 -23.73 18.67
C ARG A 291 28.09 -24.58 17.84
N PRO A 292 28.85 -25.50 18.48
CA PRO A 292 28.94 -25.70 19.93
C PRO A 292 29.57 -24.49 20.64
N TRP A 293 29.12 -24.16 21.86
CA TRP A 293 29.70 -23.06 22.63
C TRP A 293 31.04 -23.48 23.24
N LYS A 294 32.10 -22.68 23.07
CA LYS A 294 33.47 -23.00 23.49
C LYS A 294 33.98 -22.02 24.55
N GLU A 295 33.65 -22.29 25.81
CA GLU A 295 34.01 -21.44 26.96
C GLU A 295 35.50 -21.08 27.00
N ASP A 296 36.39 -22.08 26.84
CA ASP A 296 37.84 -21.87 26.89
C ASP A 296 38.35 -20.99 25.74
N SER A 297 37.70 -21.03 24.58
CA SER A 297 38.06 -20.18 23.44
C SER A 297 37.63 -18.73 23.71
N LEU A 298 36.46 -18.51 24.32
CA LEU A 298 36.02 -17.17 24.72
C LEU A 298 36.92 -16.55 25.80
N ARG A 299 37.32 -17.33 26.82
CA ARG A 299 38.26 -16.87 27.86
C ARG A 299 39.61 -16.45 27.28
N ARG A 300 40.09 -17.16 26.25
CA ARG A 300 41.39 -16.90 25.61
C ARG A 300 41.42 -15.61 24.79
N VAL A 301 40.30 -15.19 24.21
CA VAL A 301 40.27 -14.00 23.33
C VAL A 301 40.04 -12.68 24.07
N ILE A 302 39.52 -12.73 25.30
CA ILE A 302 39.28 -11.53 26.11
C ILE A 302 40.57 -11.14 26.86
N PRO A 303 41.07 -9.89 26.74
CA PRO A 303 42.26 -9.45 27.46
C PRO A 303 42.09 -9.54 28.98
N SER A 304 43.16 -9.91 29.69
CA SER A 304 43.15 -10.00 31.15
C SER A 304 42.97 -8.67 31.87
N THR A 305 43.09 -7.54 31.18
CA THR A 305 42.87 -6.18 31.70
C THR A 305 41.40 -5.80 31.82
N VAL A 306 40.49 -6.58 31.21
CA VAL A 306 39.06 -6.30 31.16
C VAL A 306 38.46 -6.43 32.56
N LYS A 307 37.66 -5.42 32.93
CA LYS A 307 36.92 -5.37 34.20
C LYS A 307 35.41 -5.42 33.97
N THR A 308 34.94 -4.97 32.81
CA THR A 308 33.52 -4.85 32.49
C THR A 308 33.21 -5.52 31.16
N ILE A 309 32.21 -6.39 31.14
CA ILE A 309 31.66 -6.99 29.92
C ILE A 309 30.20 -6.55 29.75
N HIS A 310 29.87 -6.03 28.59
CA HIS A 310 28.52 -5.72 28.17
C HIS A 310 28.08 -6.72 27.10
N VAL A 311 26.99 -7.44 27.33
CA VAL A 311 26.45 -8.40 26.36
C VAL A 311 25.24 -7.79 25.68
N LEU A 312 25.28 -7.67 24.34
CA LEU A 312 24.15 -7.20 23.55
C LEU A 312 23.38 -8.41 23.00
N ASP A 313 22.15 -8.60 23.49
CA ASP A 313 21.28 -9.70 23.10
C ASP A 313 20.09 -9.18 22.29
N ASP A 314 19.84 -9.82 21.15
CA ASP A 314 18.57 -9.68 20.45
C ASP A 314 17.48 -10.44 21.22
N VAL A 315 16.45 -9.73 21.67
CA VAL A 315 15.36 -10.30 22.46
C VAL A 315 13.99 -9.88 21.95
N PRO A 316 12.95 -10.73 22.07
CA PRO A 316 11.62 -10.40 21.57
C PRO A 316 10.98 -9.21 22.28
N ASN A 317 11.34 -8.98 23.55
CA ASN A 317 10.81 -7.89 24.37
C ASN A 317 11.83 -7.48 25.45
N ALA A 318 11.59 -6.33 26.10
CA ALA A 318 12.50 -5.76 27.08
C ALA A 318 12.57 -6.54 28.42
N THR A 319 11.73 -7.56 28.63
CA THR A 319 11.66 -8.33 29.88
C THR A 319 12.33 -9.70 29.77
N THR A 320 12.53 -10.23 28.56
CA THR A 320 13.13 -11.55 28.33
C THR A 320 14.65 -11.47 28.41
N GLN A 321 15.27 -12.43 29.10
CA GLN A 321 16.72 -12.56 29.15
C GLN A 321 17.23 -13.30 27.90
N GLY A 322 18.27 -12.77 27.25
CA GLY A 322 18.80 -13.36 26.02
C GLY A 322 19.76 -14.53 26.27
N PRO A 323 19.84 -15.49 25.33
CA PRO A 323 20.67 -16.68 25.47
C PRO A 323 22.17 -16.38 25.42
N LEU A 324 22.62 -15.34 24.68
CA LEU A 324 24.05 -15.00 24.62
C LEU A 324 24.55 -14.54 25.98
N TYR A 325 23.77 -13.72 26.70
CA TYR A 325 24.13 -13.32 28.06
C TYR A 325 24.29 -14.53 28.98
N MET A 326 23.42 -15.53 28.89
CA MET A 326 23.52 -16.73 29.73
C MET A 326 24.80 -17.53 29.42
N ASP A 327 25.14 -17.66 28.13
CA ASP A 327 26.36 -18.34 27.69
C ASP A 327 27.64 -17.58 28.12
N VAL A 328 27.65 -16.25 28.03
CA VAL A 328 28.77 -15.40 28.49
C VAL A 328 28.88 -15.40 30.02
N PHE A 329 27.75 -15.25 30.72
CA PHE A 329 27.70 -15.22 32.17
C PHE A 329 28.22 -16.53 32.78
N SER A 330 27.77 -17.68 32.24
CA SER A 330 28.24 -19.00 32.69
C SER A 330 29.73 -19.20 32.45
N THR A 331 30.27 -18.74 31.31
CA THR A 331 31.71 -18.83 30.99
C THR A 331 32.60 -18.15 32.04
N PHE A 332 32.13 -17.08 32.67
CA PHE A 332 32.90 -16.25 33.60
C PHE A 332 32.40 -16.30 35.05
N LEU A 333 31.54 -17.26 35.40
CA LEU A 333 30.94 -17.37 36.73
C LEU A 333 31.98 -17.35 37.86
N ASP A 334 33.12 -18.02 37.67
CA ASP A 334 34.22 -18.08 38.65
C ASP A 334 35.01 -16.76 38.78
N ALA A 335 34.91 -15.86 37.79
CA ALA A 335 35.63 -14.59 37.73
C ALA A 335 34.80 -13.37 38.20
N MET A 336 33.58 -13.59 38.72
CA MET A 336 32.65 -12.52 39.13
C MET A 336 33.19 -11.59 40.24
N ASN A 337 34.20 -12.02 41.00
CA ASN A 337 34.83 -11.18 42.02
C ASN A 337 35.70 -10.05 41.43
N THR A 338 36.12 -10.19 40.17
CA THR A 338 37.03 -9.24 39.48
C THR A 338 36.42 -8.62 38.23
N LEU A 339 35.31 -9.18 37.74
CA LEU A 339 34.70 -8.84 36.46
C LEU A 339 33.19 -8.58 36.64
N SER A 340 32.67 -7.48 36.12
CA SER A 340 31.24 -7.19 36.08
C SER A 340 30.66 -7.51 34.69
N ILE A 341 29.56 -8.25 34.63
CA ILE A 341 28.86 -8.59 33.39
C ILE A 341 27.46 -7.99 33.39
N HIS A 342 27.16 -7.17 32.38
CA HIS A 342 25.89 -6.50 32.22
C HIS A 342 25.18 -7.00 30.96
N SER A 343 23.89 -7.31 31.08
CA SER A 343 23.04 -7.62 29.94
C SER A 343 22.39 -6.37 29.39
N HIS A 344 22.36 -6.26 28.06
CA HIS A 344 21.63 -5.23 27.34
C HIS A 344 20.73 -5.88 26.30
N ARG A 345 19.45 -5.56 26.38
CA ARG A 345 18.39 -6.14 25.57
C ARG A 345 18.08 -5.25 24.38
N ILE A 346 18.28 -5.77 23.17
CA ILE A 346 17.95 -5.11 21.92
C ILE A 346 16.67 -5.74 21.38
N THR A 347 15.58 -4.98 21.44
CA THR A 347 14.30 -5.39 20.84
C THR A 347 14.30 -5.07 19.35
N PRO A 348 13.42 -5.70 18.54
CA PRO A 348 13.35 -5.40 17.11
C PRO A 348 13.12 -3.91 16.79
N ILE A 349 12.28 -3.24 17.58
CA ILE A 349 12.05 -1.78 17.49
C ILE A 349 13.35 -1.02 17.74
N ARG A 350 14.12 -1.42 18.76
CA ARG A 350 15.42 -0.80 19.07
C ARG A 350 16.42 -0.99 17.94
N THR A 351 16.45 -2.18 17.33
CA THR A 351 17.27 -2.45 16.13
C THR A 351 16.90 -1.51 14.99
N GLN A 352 15.60 -1.30 14.75
CA GLN A 352 15.11 -0.38 13.73
C GLN A 352 15.54 1.07 14.01
N GLU A 353 15.35 1.57 15.25
CA GLU A 353 15.81 2.91 15.65
C GLU A 353 17.32 3.11 15.43
N ILE A 354 18.12 2.08 15.72
CA ILE A 354 19.56 2.10 15.54
C ILE A 354 19.94 2.22 14.07
N LEU A 355 19.20 1.56 13.18
CA LEU A 355 19.46 1.51 11.74
C LEU A 355 18.90 2.72 10.99
N SER A 356 17.81 3.29 11.47
CA SER A 356 17.22 4.47 10.85
C SER A 356 17.96 5.75 11.23
N GLN A 357 18.69 5.81 12.35
CA GLN A 357 19.33 7.05 12.80
C GLN A 357 20.80 7.16 12.42
N GLN A 358 21.24 8.36 12.03
CA GLN A 358 22.64 8.68 11.83
C GLN A 358 23.42 8.49 13.13
N ASN A 359 24.48 7.68 13.07
CA ASN A 359 25.24 7.25 14.25
C ASN A 359 24.37 6.59 15.34
N GLY A 360 23.22 6.03 15.00
CA GLY A 360 22.25 5.47 15.97
C GLY A 360 22.87 4.43 16.90
N PHE A 361 23.66 3.51 16.35
CA PHE A 361 24.36 2.50 17.15
C PHE A 361 25.45 3.08 18.05
N PHE A 362 26.22 4.04 17.55
CA PHE A 362 27.20 4.75 18.36
C PHE A 362 26.51 5.47 19.53
N ARG A 363 25.41 6.20 19.27
CA ARG A 363 24.61 6.87 20.31
C ARG A 363 24.04 5.89 21.31
N TYR A 364 23.70 4.68 20.87
CA TYR A 364 23.26 3.61 21.77
C TYR A 364 24.40 3.14 22.67
N LEU A 365 25.57 2.83 22.10
CA LEU A 365 26.75 2.40 22.85
C LEU A 365 27.31 3.48 23.79
N SER A 366 27.30 4.75 23.39
CA SER A 366 27.86 5.85 24.18
C SER A 366 27.10 6.11 25.48
N LYS A 367 25.81 5.75 25.54
CA LYS A 367 25.03 5.75 26.78
C LYS A 367 25.57 4.76 27.82
N MET A 368 26.18 3.67 27.37
CA MET A 368 26.77 2.63 28.24
C MET A 368 28.26 2.88 28.47
N ILE A 369 28.96 3.43 27.48
CA ILE A 369 30.40 3.64 27.46
C ILE A 369 30.67 5.11 27.09
N PRO A 370 30.70 6.04 28.06
CA PRO A 370 30.69 7.48 27.78
C PRO A 370 31.93 8.03 27.06
N TYR A 371 33.04 7.28 27.07
CA TYR A 371 34.31 7.68 26.47
C TYR A 371 34.49 7.19 25.01
N LEU A 372 33.44 6.60 24.40
CA LEU A 372 33.50 6.21 23.00
C LEU A 372 33.67 7.42 22.08
N ASN A 373 34.52 7.27 21.06
CA ASN A 373 34.70 8.27 20.02
C ASN A 373 33.94 7.88 18.76
N VAL A 374 33.28 8.85 18.11
CA VAL A 374 32.69 8.62 16.79
C VAL A 374 33.84 8.28 15.83
N PRO A 375 33.78 7.15 15.10
CA PRO A 375 34.81 6.82 14.13
C PRO A 375 34.95 7.93 13.08
N PRO A 376 36.17 8.35 12.72
CA PRO A 376 36.34 9.32 11.66
C PRO A 376 35.86 8.72 10.33
N ALA A 377 35.04 9.47 9.58
CA ALA A 377 34.67 9.07 8.22
C ALA A 377 35.92 9.12 7.30
N PRO A 378 36.02 8.23 6.29
CA PRO A 378 37.07 8.32 5.28
C PRO A 378 37.07 9.68 4.58
N LYS A 379 38.26 10.22 4.27
CA LYS A 379 38.42 11.57 3.69
C LYS A 379 37.72 11.76 2.34
N HIS A 380 37.49 10.67 1.60
CA HIS A 380 36.90 10.67 0.26
C HIS A 380 35.61 9.84 0.19
N LEU A 381 34.91 9.66 1.30
CA LEU A 381 33.61 8.98 1.30
C LEU A 381 32.59 9.85 0.55
N ARG A 382 31.99 9.29 -0.51
CA ARG A 382 30.86 9.90 -1.21
C ARG A 382 29.64 9.00 -1.11
N LYS A 383 28.49 9.59 -0.80
CA LYS A 383 27.20 8.92 -0.66
C LYS A 383 26.28 9.38 -1.78
N LEU A 384 25.84 8.45 -2.62
CA LEU A 384 24.92 8.73 -3.72
C LEU A 384 23.59 8.00 -3.45
N LEU A 385 22.48 8.63 -3.82
CA LEU A 385 21.15 8.08 -3.62
C LEU A 385 20.31 8.27 -4.87
N PHE A 386 19.72 7.20 -5.39
CA PHE A 386 18.86 7.23 -6.57
C PHE A 386 17.48 6.74 -6.18
N PHE A 387 16.46 7.59 -6.36
CA PHE A 387 15.05 7.24 -6.15
C PHE A 387 14.36 7.02 -7.49
N ASN A 388 13.58 5.94 -7.59
CA ASN A 388 12.79 5.62 -8.77
C ASN A 388 11.65 4.64 -8.42
N THR A 389 10.84 4.22 -9.38
CA THR A 389 9.91 3.10 -9.22
C THR A 389 10.52 1.79 -9.76
N PRO A 390 10.19 0.60 -9.21
CA PRO A 390 10.79 -0.68 -9.59
C PRO A 390 10.76 -1.00 -11.10
N ASP A 391 9.68 -0.63 -11.80
CA ASP A 391 9.49 -0.89 -13.24
C ASP A 391 9.84 0.28 -14.16
N SER A 392 10.38 1.36 -13.60
CA SER A 392 10.75 2.50 -14.42
C SER A 392 11.82 2.10 -15.44
N ILE A 393 11.70 2.62 -16.67
CA ILE A 393 12.69 2.47 -17.74
C ILE A 393 14.09 2.98 -17.33
N LEU A 394 14.15 3.83 -16.30
CA LEU A 394 15.39 4.37 -15.74
C LEU A 394 15.91 3.56 -14.54
N SER A 395 15.23 2.48 -14.12
CA SER A 395 15.69 1.62 -13.03
C SER A 395 17.11 1.04 -13.25
N PRO A 396 17.58 0.76 -14.50
CA PRO A 396 18.95 0.30 -14.71
C PRO A 396 20.03 1.38 -14.53
N ALA A 397 19.68 2.66 -14.44
CA ALA A 397 20.65 3.75 -14.43
C ALA A 397 21.62 3.69 -13.23
N SER A 398 21.15 3.32 -12.03
CA SER A 398 22.02 3.17 -10.86
C SER A 398 23.01 2.01 -11.03
N ASN A 399 22.60 0.92 -11.68
CA ASN A 399 23.49 -0.20 -12.04
C ASN A 399 24.53 0.22 -13.07
N LEU A 400 24.19 1.08 -14.05
CA LEU A 400 25.19 1.60 -15.00
C LEU A 400 26.26 2.45 -14.30
N VAL A 401 25.84 3.31 -13.38
CA VAL A 401 26.76 4.11 -12.53
C VAL A 401 27.68 3.21 -11.72
N GLU A 402 27.12 2.18 -11.10
CA GLU A 402 27.89 1.20 -10.32
C GLU A 402 28.91 0.46 -11.19
N ASN A 403 28.48 -0.07 -12.33
CA ASN A 403 29.32 -0.81 -13.27
C ASN A 403 30.53 0.00 -13.76
N ALA A 404 30.31 1.29 -14.01
CA ALA A 404 31.37 2.20 -14.42
C ALA A 404 32.43 2.35 -13.35
N LEU A 405 31.99 2.53 -12.11
CA LEU A 405 32.87 2.82 -10.99
C LEU A 405 33.57 1.56 -10.47
N LEU A 406 32.98 0.37 -10.62
CA LEU A 406 33.65 -0.90 -10.34
C LEU A 406 34.92 -1.11 -11.17
N SER A 407 34.91 -0.62 -12.42
CA SER A 407 36.04 -0.73 -13.35
C SER A 407 37.22 0.17 -12.95
N SER A 408 37.02 1.09 -12.00
CA SER A 408 38.08 1.97 -11.49
C SER A 408 39.13 1.22 -10.67
N GLN A 409 40.41 1.53 -10.87
CA GLN A 409 41.49 1.00 -10.04
C GLN A 409 41.64 1.72 -8.69
N SER A 410 41.07 2.91 -8.52
CA SER A 410 41.26 3.76 -7.34
C SER A 410 40.03 3.86 -6.44
N VAL A 411 38.84 3.64 -6.99
CA VAL A 411 37.55 3.80 -6.30
C VAL A 411 36.95 2.44 -6.01
N ALA A 412 36.51 2.24 -4.77
CA ALA A 412 35.66 1.14 -4.35
C ALA A 412 34.22 1.63 -4.34
N THR A 413 33.32 0.79 -4.86
CA THR A 413 31.90 1.10 -5.04
C THR A 413 31.09 -0.02 -4.45
N ARG A 414 30.08 0.33 -3.66
CA ARG A 414 29.10 -0.64 -3.13
C ARG A 414 27.70 -0.12 -3.39
N LEU A 415 26.79 -0.99 -3.78
CA LEU A 415 25.39 -0.66 -4.05
C LEU A 415 24.47 -1.57 -3.25
N LEU A 416 23.48 -0.97 -2.58
CA LEU A 416 22.33 -1.65 -1.98
C LEU A 416 21.05 -1.02 -2.53
N THR A 417 20.10 -1.86 -2.94
CA THR A 417 18.79 -1.39 -3.40
C THR A 417 17.72 -1.80 -2.39
N ASP A 418 16.93 -0.84 -1.96
CA ASP A 418 15.83 -1.00 -1.02
C ASP A 418 14.50 -0.67 -1.68
N HIS A 419 13.44 -1.28 -1.19
CA HIS A 419 12.09 -1.02 -1.68
C HIS A 419 11.13 -0.65 -0.56
N ASP A 420 10.23 0.24 -0.92
CA ASP A 420 9.07 0.66 -0.15
C ASP A 420 7.80 0.38 -0.97
N VAL A 421 7.07 -0.67 -0.62
CA VAL A 421 5.87 -1.12 -1.34
C VAL A 421 4.57 -0.57 -0.78
N PHE A 422 4.59 0.00 0.44
CA PHE A 422 3.38 0.46 1.12
C PHE A 422 3.16 1.96 0.98
N SER A 423 4.21 2.77 0.78
CA SER A 423 4.05 4.23 0.74
C SER A 423 3.47 4.79 -0.56
N LYS A 424 3.66 4.10 -1.70
CA LYS A 424 3.20 4.52 -3.04
C LYS A 424 2.67 3.32 -3.84
N ARG A 425 1.54 3.49 -4.55
CA ARG A 425 1.08 2.52 -5.58
C ARG A 425 2.13 2.45 -6.69
N GLY A 426 2.54 1.25 -7.10
CA GLY A 426 3.71 1.04 -7.96
C GLY A 426 5.00 0.76 -7.18
N GLY A 427 5.04 1.07 -5.88
CA GLY A 427 6.22 0.90 -5.04
C GLY A 427 7.28 1.97 -5.34
N LEU A 428 8.17 2.18 -4.39
CA LEU A 428 9.31 3.07 -4.49
C LEU A 428 10.59 2.25 -4.32
N MET A 429 11.61 2.61 -5.08
CA MET A 429 12.93 1.99 -5.08
C MET A 429 13.97 3.05 -4.72
N ALA A 430 14.88 2.70 -3.82
CA ALA A 430 16.02 3.53 -3.45
C ALA A 430 17.32 2.74 -3.60
N SER A 431 18.18 3.17 -4.54
CA SER A 431 19.53 2.63 -4.71
C SER A 431 20.53 3.51 -3.96
N ARG A 432 21.12 2.95 -2.90
CA ARG A 432 22.14 3.57 -2.06
C ARG A 432 23.53 3.16 -2.56
N ILE A 433 24.31 4.12 -3.06
CA ILE A 433 25.67 3.87 -3.57
C ILE A 433 26.69 4.53 -2.64
N LEU A 434 27.67 3.76 -2.20
CA LEU A 434 28.77 4.22 -1.39
C LEU A 434 30.07 4.16 -2.18
N LEU A 435 30.79 5.29 -2.24
CA LEU A 435 32.10 5.37 -2.90
C LEU A 435 33.17 5.74 -1.89
N HIS A 436 34.30 5.03 -1.93
CA HIS A 436 35.48 5.38 -1.16
C HIS A 436 36.76 5.02 -1.92
N SER A 437 37.91 5.47 -1.42
CA SER A 437 39.21 5.06 -1.95
C SER A 437 39.44 3.57 -1.67
N LYS A 438 39.91 2.80 -2.66
CA LYS A 438 40.34 1.40 -2.46
C LYS A 438 41.48 1.24 -1.44
N LYS A 439 42.18 2.33 -1.10
CA LYS A 439 43.21 2.35 -0.05
C LYS A 439 42.63 2.47 1.36
N ASP A 440 41.40 2.95 1.47
CA ASP A 440 40.71 3.13 2.75
C ASP A 440 39.80 1.91 2.97
N GLU A 441 40.08 1.12 4.00
CA GLU A 441 39.22 -0.01 4.39
C GLU A 441 37.94 0.54 5.06
N TYR A 442 36.78 0.25 4.48
CA TYR A 442 35.48 0.73 4.99
C TYR A 442 34.42 -0.37 4.93
N ASP A 443 34.37 -1.16 6.01
CA ASP A 443 33.52 -2.35 6.13
C ASP A 443 32.14 -2.07 6.76
N LEU A 444 31.80 -0.80 7.01
CA LEU A 444 30.52 -0.47 7.62
C LEU A 444 29.37 -0.77 6.64
N PRO A 445 28.31 -1.51 7.03
CA PRO A 445 27.18 -1.79 6.14
C PRO A 445 26.51 -0.51 5.62
N ILE A 446 25.97 -0.55 4.41
CA ILE A 446 25.36 0.63 3.77
C ILE A 446 24.27 1.27 4.66
N PRO A 447 23.36 0.53 5.32
CA PRO A 447 22.35 1.15 6.18
C PRO A 447 22.91 1.91 7.39
N TYR A 448 24.12 1.58 7.85
CA TYR A 448 24.81 2.35 8.89
C TYR A 448 25.54 3.57 8.32
N ALA A 449 26.12 3.44 7.13
CA ALA A 449 26.86 4.51 6.46
C ALA A 449 25.94 5.58 5.86
N LEU A 450 24.77 5.16 5.37
CA LEU A 450 23.75 5.99 4.72
C LEU A 450 22.36 5.54 5.20
N PRO A 451 21.96 5.86 6.45
CA PRO A 451 20.64 5.54 6.98
C PRO A 451 19.54 6.44 6.39
N PHE A 452 18.30 5.96 6.43
CA PHE A 452 17.13 6.82 6.18
C PHE A 452 16.70 7.50 7.49
N ASP A 453 17.48 8.49 7.88
CA ASP A 453 17.27 9.21 9.14
C ASP A 453 16.26 10.35 9.00
N LEU A 454 15.14 10.16 9.69
CA LEU A 454 14.02 11.09 9.74
C LEU A 454 14.38 12.43 10.38
N GLU A 455 15.43 12.47 11.20
CA GLU A 455 15.85 13.67 11.94
C GLU A 455 17.18 14.24 11.41
N SER A 456 17.71 13.74 10.29
CA SER A 456 19.01 14.17 9.76
C SER A 456 18.96 15.49 8.98
N ASP A 457 20.05 16.25 9.09
CA ASP A 457 20.37 17.42 8.26
C ASP A 457 20.89 17.07 6.86
N GLY A 458 20.83 15.80 6.46
CA GLY A 458 21.25 15.28 5.16
C GLY A 458 22.73 14.88 5.12
N ASP A 459 23.02 13.78 4.42
CA ASP A 459 24.36 13.16 4.35
C ASP A 459 24.73 12.73 2.90
N VAL A 460 23.80 12.87 1.95
CA VAL A 460 23.99 12.47 0.56
C VAL A 460 24.67 13.58 -0.24
N ASP A 461 25.75 13.23 -0.95
CA ASP A 461 26.50 14.13 -1.83
C ASP A 461 25.80 14.40 -3.18
N PHE A 462 25.14 13.36 -3.71
CA PHE A 462 24.48 13.37 -5.00
C PHE A 462 23.16 12.59 -4.89
N LEU A 463 22.05 13.25 -5.19
CA LEU A 463 20.73 12.64 -5.15
C LEU A 463 20.10 12.71 -6.53
N ALA A 464 19.72 11.56 -7.08
CA ALA A 464 18.95 11.50 -8.32
C ALA A 464 17.50 11.10 -8.04
N VAL A 465 16.56 11.83 -8.62
CA VAL A 465 15.14 11.46 -8.66
C VAL A 465 14.78 11.16 -10.11
N LEU A 466 14.59 9.88 -10.40
CA LEU A 466 14.35 9.39 -11.75
C LEU A 466 12.86 9.33 -12.12
N ASP A 467 11.98 9.51 -11.13
CA ASP A 467 10.55 9.77 -11.31
C ASP A 467 10.18 11.04 -10.54
N PRO A 468 9.90 12.16 -11.22
CA PRO A 468 9.69 13.46 -10.58
C PRO A 468 8.42 13.50 -9.72
N THR A 469 7.48 12.56 -9.90
CA THR A 469 6.28 12.45 -9.04
C THR A 469 6.60 12.05 -7.60
N ILE A 470 7.78 11.48 -7.35
CA ILE A 470 8.26 11.17 -6.00
C ILE A 470 8.42 12.45 -5.17
N LEU A 471 8.85 13.56 -5.79
CA LEU A 471 9.03 14.84 -5.10
C LEU A 471 7.71 15.44 -4.57
N LYS A 472 6.58 15.08 -5.18
CA LYS A 472 5.23 15.48 -4.73
C LYS A 472 4.79 14.78 -3.46
N SER A 473 5.25 13.54 -3.27
CA SER A 473 4.67 12.59 -2.32
C SER A 473 5.60 12.22 -1.18
N HIS A 474 6.93 12.29 -1.38
CA HIS A 474 7.92 11.82 -0.42
C HIS A 474 8.98 12.86 -0.10
N SER A 475 9.49 12.84 1.14
CA SER A 475 10.51 13.76 1.65
C SER A 475 11.94 13.38 1.21
N VAL A 476 12.12 13.05 -0.07
CA VAL A 476 13.40 12.51 -0.58
C VAL A 476 14.55 13.52 -0.55
N LEU A 477 14.28 14.81 -0.72
CA LEU A 477 15.32 15.85 -0.70
C LEU A 477 15.99 15.98 0.69
N ARG A 478 15.33 15.54 1.77
CA ARG A 478 15.86 15.62 3.14
C ARG A 478 17.16 14.85 3.33
N TYR A 479 17.41 13.83 2.51
CA TYR A 479 18.64 13.06 2.59
C TYR A 479 19.85 13.81 2.02
N ALA A 480 19.65 14.84 1.19
CA ALA A 480 20.70 15.62 0.56
C ALA A 480 21.39 16.57 1.55
N LYS A 481 22.72 16.53 1.60
CA LYS A 481 23.51 17.45 2.44
C LYS A 481 23.51 18.87 1.86
N PRO A 482 23.84 19.91 2.64
CA PRO A 482 24.00 21.26 2.11
C PRO A 482 24.96 21.35 0.92
N GLY A 483 24.55 22.02 -0.16
CA GLY A 483 25.31 22.14 -1.41
C GLY A 483 25.34 20.88 -2.27
N ALA A 484 24.56 19.84 -1.95
CA ALA A 484 24.49 18.62 -2.76
C ALA A 484 23.90 18.87 -4.15
N ILE A 485 24.28 18.01 -5.08
CA ILE A 485 23.75 18.00 -6.44
C ILE A 485 22.47 17.14 -6.45
N ILE A 486 21.38 17.71 -6.96
CA ILE A 486 20.11 17.03 -7.18
C ILE A 486 19.92 16.89 -8.69
N LEU A 487 19.82 15.67 -9.21
CA LEU A 487 19.50 15.39 -10.60
C LEU A 487 18.05 14.90 -10.70
N VAL A 488 17.20 15.57 -11.47
CA VAL A 488 15.82 15.12 -11.71
C VAL A 488 15.67 14.75 -13.18
N ALA A 489 15.32 13.49 -13.45
CA ALA A 489 14.93 13.07 -14.79
C ALA A 489 13.46 13.45 -15.01
N THR A 490 13.18 14.40 -15.88
CA THR A 490 11.83 14.93 -16.06
C THR A 490 11.66 15.56 -17.44
N SER A 491 10.46 15.43 -17.99
CA SER A 491 10.00 16.17 -19.17
C SER A 491 9.22 17.44 -18.82
N TRP A 492 9.06 17.73 -17.52
CA TRP A 492 8.36 18.94 -17.04
C TRP A 492 9.21 20.18 -17.28
N THR A 493 8.56 21.31 -17.60
CA THR A 493 9.26 22.59 -17.65
C THR A 493 9.72 23.00 -16.23
N PRO A 494 10.69 23.92 -16.09
CA PRO A 494 11.10 24.43 -14.78
C PRO A 494 9.90 24.96 -13.97
N GLU A 495 8.98 25.69 -14.61
CA GLU A 495 7.78 26.22 -13.97
C GLU A 495 6.86 25.12 -13.47
N GLU A 496 6.62 24.09 -14.30
CA GLU A 496 5.81 22.92 -13.92
C GLU A 496 6.45 22.14 -12.77
N LEU A 497 7.78 21.97 -12.78
CA LEU A 497 8.51 21.30 -11.72
C LEU A 497 8.35 22.05 -10.40
N PHE A 498 8.62 23.36 -10.36
CA PHE A 498 8.51 24.15 -9.13
C PHE A 498 7.06 24.29 -8.64
N ALA A 499 6.08 24.44 -9.54
CA ALA A 499 4.66 24.44 -9.18
C ALA A 499 4.21 23.10 -8.57
N SER A 500 4.93 22.03 -8.88
CA SER A 500 4.64 20.69 -8.38
C SER A 500 5.30 20.36 -7.05
N LEU A 501 6.28 21.16 -6.60
CA LEU A 501 7.02 20.91 -5.37
C LEU A 501 6.24 21.41 -4.15
N PRO A 502 5.98 20.54 -3.16
CA PRO A 502 5.38 20.98 -1.89
C PRO A 502 6.27 21.99 -1.16
N ALA A 503 5.66 22.88 -0.37
CA ALA A 503 6.37 23.94 0.36
C ALA A 503 7.59 23.40 1.16
N PRO A 504 7.51 22.26 1.88
CA PRO A 504 8.68 21.71 2.58
C PRO A 504 9.85 21.35 1.66
N ALA A 505 9.58 20.88 0.43
CA ALA A 505 10.61 20.55 -0.54
C ALA A 505 11.31 21.80 -1.09
N THR A 506 10.52 22.83 -1.42
CA THR A 506 11.03 24.13 -1.91
C THR A 506 11.85 24.86 -0.85
N SER A 507 11.38 24.89 0.40
CA SER A 507 12.14 25.47 1.51
C SER A 507 13.49 24.79 1.69
N LEU A 508 13.53 23.46 1.59
CA LEU A 508 14.76 22.69 1.78
C LEU A 508 15.78 22.94 0.66
N LEU A 509 15.33 23.09 -0.59
CA LEU A 509 16.20 23.46 -1.72
C LEU A 509 16.97 24.76 -1.43
N SER A 510 16.26 25.79 -0.96
CA SER A 510 16.84 27.10 -0.64
C SER A 510 17.69 27.07 0.63
N GLU A 511 17.17 26.50 1.73
CA GLU A 511 17.85 26.43 3.03
C GLU A 511 19.20 25.74 2.92
N ARG A 512 19.26 24.64 2.17
CA ARG A 512 20.47 23.83 2.02
C ARG A 512 21.31 24.23 0.81
N SER A 513 20.94 25.29 0.08
CA SER A 513 21.62 25.73 -1.15
C SER A 513 21.87 24.56 -2.11
N LEU A 514 20.86 23.72 -2.31
CA LEU A 514 20.95 22.53 -3.16
C LEU A 514 21.07 22.94 -4.62
N ARG A 515 21.85 22.20 -5.41
CA ARG A 515 22.07 22.50 -6.82
C ARG A 515 21.20 21.59 -7.68
N LEU A 516 20.11 22.13 -8.22
CA LEU A 516 19.11 21.37 -8.96
C LEU A 516 19.43 21.32 -10.45
N PHE A 517 19.57 20.11 -10.99
CA PHE A 517 19.79 19.83 -12.40
C PHE A 517 18.65 19.00 -12.97
N VAL A 518 18.26 19.28 -14.20
CA VAL A 518 17.20 18.54 -14.90
C VAL A 518 17.70 17.94 -16.20
N VAL A 519 17.18 16.76 -16.55
CA VAL A 519 17.43 16.11 -17.83
C VAL A 519 16.18 15.42 -18.34
N ASP A 520 15.79 15.73 -19.58
CA ASP A 520 14.69 15.04 -20.26
C ASP A 520 15.22 13.82 -21.01
N THR A 521 15.19 12.68 -20.32
CA THR A 521 15.68 11.40 -20.85
C THR A 521 14.85 10.93 -22.04
N ASP A 522 13.55 11.20 -22.04
CA ASP A 522 12.64 10.72 -23.07
C ASP A 522 12.78 11.53 -24.36
N PHE A 523 12.87 12.86 -24.24
CA PHE A 523 13.15 13.74 -25.36
C PHE A 523 14.48 13.37 -26.03
N ILE A 524 15.56 13.19 -25.25
CA ILE A 524 16.87 12.84 -25.81
C ILE A 524 16.84 11.46 -26.47
N ALA A 525 16.23 10.46 -25.85
CA ALA A 525 16.14 9.11 -26.41
C ALA A 525 15.30 9.08 -27.70
N SER A 526 14.20 9.85 -27.77
CA SER A 526 13.31 9.93 -28.93
C SER A 526 13.98 10.46 -30.20
N LYS A 527 15.04 11.28 -30.07
CA LYS A 527 15.83 11.78 -31.22
C LYS A 527 16.59 10.69 -31.96
N PHE A 528 16.82 9.56 -31.31
CA PHE A 528 17.63 8.47 -31.87
C PHE A 528 16.80 7.21 -32.17
N VAL A 529 15.74 6.97 -31.39
CA VAL A 529 14.86 5.80 -31.56
C VAL A 529 13.41 6.27 -31.49
N GLU A 530 12.71 6.24 -32.62
CA GLU A 530 11.33 6.71 -32.75
C GLU A 530 10.32 5.82 -31.98
N SER A 531 10.51 4.49 -32.03
CA SER A 531 9.61 3.53 -31.36
C SER A 531 9.97 3.34 -29.88
N ALA A 532 8.97 3.39 -28.99
CA ALA A 532 9.14 2.91 -27.62
C ALA A 532 9.52 1.41 -27.59
N GLY A 533 10.40 1.03 -26.66
CA GLY A 533 10.89 -0.34 -26.48
C GLY A 533 12.29 -0.39 -25.87
N ALA A 534 12.82 -1.61 -25.69
CA ALA A 534 14.06 -1.86 -24.94
C ALA A 534 15.26 -1.00 -25.36
N SER A 535 15.41 -0.71 -26.65
CA SER A 535 16.52 0.13 -27.14
C SER A 535 16.38 1.60 -26.74
N ARG A 536 15.15 2.15 -26.69
CA ARG A 536 14.89 3.52 -26.19
C ARG A 536 15.16 3.60 -24.68
N ASP A 537 14.74 2.58 -23.95
CA ASP A 537 14.91 2.49 -22.49
C ASP A 537 16.39 2.41 -22.10
N ALA A 538 17.18 1.62 -22.85
CA ALA A 538 18.63 1.53 -22.68
C ALA A 538 19.31 2.89 -22.92
N ILE A 539 18.91 3.63 -23.96
CA ILE A 539 19.44 4.97 -24.23
C ILE A 539 19.05 5.94 -23.12
N ALA A 540 17.80 5.92 -22.64
CA ALA A 540 17.33 6.78 -21.56
C ALA A 540 18.13 6.55 -20.26
N SER A 541 18.44 5.29 -19.93
CA SER A 541 19.32 4.96 -18.80
C SER A 541 20.76 5.47 -18.99
N VAL A 542 21.29 5.41 -20.22
CA VAL A 542 22.61 5.95 -20.56
C VAL A 542 22.65 7.48 -20.46
N VAL A 543 21.55 8.17 -20.78
CA VAL A 543 21.44 9.62 -20.59
C VAL A 543 21.62 10.01 -19.11
N VAL A 544 20.93 9.31 -18.20
CA VAL A 544 21.08 9.54 -16.75
C VAL A 544 22.52 9.27 -16.30
N TYR A 545 23.14 8.20 -16.80
CA TYR A 545 24.53 7.86 -16.50
C TYR A 545 25.52 8.94 -16.97
N LEU A 546 25.36 9.45 -18.19
CA LEU A 546 26.20 10.54 -18.73
C LEU A 546 26.03 11.85 -17.94
N ALA A 547 24.78 12.19 -17.58
CA ALA A 547 24.48 13.33 -16.73
C ALA A 547 25.15 13.19 -15.36
N PHE A 548 25.04 12.01 -14.74
CA PHE A 548 25.74 11.68 -13.49
C PHE A 548 27.25 11.89 -13.63
N LEU A 549 27.92 11.34 -14.66
CA LEU A 549 29.37 11.47 -14.82
C LEU A 549 29.81 12.93 -14.91
N ARG A 550 29.10 13.75 -15.69
CA ARG A 550 29.38 15.19 -15.82
C ARG A 550 29.26 15.90 -14.48
N LEU A 551 28.19 15.63 -13.74
CA LEU A 551 27.92 16.27 -12.45
C LEU A 551 28.88 15.79 -11.35
N TYR A 552 29.17 14.50 -11.33
CA TYR A 552 30.06 13.86 -10.36
C TYR A 552 31.51 14.32 -10.52
N LEU A 553 32.02 14.41 -11.75
CA LEU A 553 33.38 14.89 -12.02
C LEU A 553 33.53 16.40 -11.78
N GLY A 554 32.43 17.17 -11.82
CA GLY A 554 32.41 18.59 -11.53
C GLY A 554 33.41 19.38 -12.37
N ALA A 555 34.33 20.10 -11.73
CA ALA A 555 35.36 20.89 -12.43
C ALA A 555 36.33 20.05 -13.30
N ALA A 556 36.44 18.75 -13.04
CA ALA A 556 37.25 17.84 -13.85
C ALA A 556 36.49 17.28 -15.07
N ALA A 557 35.19 17.57 -15.21
CA ALA A 557 34.37 17.08 -16.31
C ALA A 557 34.70 17.82 -17.62
N THR A 558 35.59 17.25 -18.44
CA THR A 558 35.70 17.62 -19.86
C THR A 558 34.85 16.69 -20.72
N SER A 559 34.38 17.19 -21.87
CA SER A 559 33.61 16.42 -22.85
C SER A 559 34.31 15.09 -23.19
N ASP A 560 35.62 15.14 -23.46
CA ASP A 560 36.41 13.95 -23.77
C ASP A 560 36.57 13.01 -22.57
N ALA A 561 36.72 13.53 -21.35
CA ALA A 561 36.89 12.70 -20.16
C ALA A 561 35.62 11.93 -19.80
N VAL A 562 34.45 12.58 -19.83
CA VAL A 562 33.16 11.93 -19.57
C VAL A 562 32.88 10.86 -20.61
N LEU A 563 33.11 11.18 -21.89
CA LEU A 563 32.92 10.24 -22.98
C LEU A 563 33.84 9.02 -22.86
N ALA A 564 35.13 9.21 -22.52
CA ALA A 564 36.08 8.12 -22.34
C ALA A 564 35.66 7.16 -21.21
N VAL A 565 35.20 7.71 -20.07
CA VAL A 565 34.68 6.89 -18.96
C VAL A 565 33.41 6.16 -19.39
N ALA A 566 32.49 6.83 -20.09
CA ALA A 566 31.27 6.22 -20.57
C ALA A 566 31.53 5.05 -21.54
N GLN A 567 32.38 5.25 -22.55
CA GLN A 567 32.78 4.23 -23.53
C GLN A 567 33.43 3.01 -22.88
N SER A 568 34.19 3.21 -21.80
CA SER A 568 34.79 2.09 -21.06
C SER A 568 33.76 1.16 -20.39
N THR A 569 32.55 1.68 -20.13
CA THR A 569 31.49 0.95 -19.41
C THR A 569 30.47 0.33 -20.34
N VAL A 570 29.94 1.13 -21.28
CA VAL A 570 28.84 0.71 -22.17
C VAL A 570 29.29 0.43 -23.60
N GLY A 571 30.57 0.63 -23.91
CA GLY A 571 31.14 0.48 -25.25
C GLY A 571 30.97 1.72 -26.14
N ASP A 572 31.46 1.62 -27.37
CA ASP A 572 31.34 2.69 -28.37
C ASP A 572 29.92 2.85 -28.93
N THR A 573 29.11 1.79 -28.79
CA THR A 573 27.73 1.76 -29.29
C THR A 573 26.80 1.14 -28.25
N VAL A 574 25.64 1.76 -28.06
CA VAL A 574 24.53 1.23 -27.25
C VAL A 574 23.39 0.91 -28.19
N GLU A 575 22.99 -0.36 -28.30
CA GLU A 575 21.91 -0.78 -29.21
C GLU A 575 22.14 -0.36 -30.68
N GLY A 576 23.40 -0.35 -31.11
CA GLY A 576 23.82 0.07 -32.45
C GLY A 576 23.97 1.58 -32.65
N LEU A 577 23.64 2.41 -31.65
CA LEU A 577 23.81 3.85 -31.69
C LEU A 577 25.16 4.28 -31.10
N ASP A 578 25.89 5.13 -31.83
CA ASP A 578 27.15 5.73 -31.37
C ASP A 578 26.93 6.63 -30.14
N ILE A 579 27.55 6.29 -29.01
CA ILE A 579 27.39 7.00 -27.74
C ILE A 579 27.84 8.46 -27.81
N ARG A 580 28.75 8.81 -28.74
CA ARG A 580 29.20 10.20 -28.93
C ARG A 580 28.05 11.15 -29.25
N LYS A 581 27.05 10.67 -29.99
CA LYS A 581 25.87 11.45 -30.36
C LYS A 581 24.97 11.71 -29.14
N VAL A 582 24.75 10.68 -28.33
CA VAL A 582 23.98 10.79 -27.09
C VAL A 582 24.70 11.73 -26.11
N HIS A 583 26.01 11.54 -25.93
CA HIS A 583 26.85 12.40 -25.10
C HIS A 583 26.79 13.87 -25.51
N ALA A 584 26.91 14.18 -26.80
CA ALA A 584 26.81 15.57 -27.28
C ALA A 584 25.46 16.20 -26.90
N GLN A 585 24.36 15.46 -27.05
CA GLN A 585 23.04 15.95 -26.64
C GLN A 585 22.95 16.19 -25.12
N VAL A 586 23.37 15.23 -24.29
CA VAL A 586 23.37 15.39 -22.83
C VAL A 586 24.27 16.55 -22.38
N TRP A 587 25.39 16.77 -23.07
CA TRP A 587 26.29 17.88 -22.78
C TRP A 587 25.64 19.25 -23.05
N GLU A 588 24.80 19.35 -24.08
CA GLU A 588 24.10 20.58 -24.43
C GLU A 588 22.83 20.80 -23.58
N THR A 589 22.09 19.74 -23.25
CA THR A 589 20.74 19.87 -22.65
C THR A 589 20.70 19.81 -21.13
N LEU A 590 21.75 19.32 -20.45
CA LEU A 590 21.77 19.28 -18.99
C LEU A 590 21.94 20.70 -18.43
N GLU A 591 20.92 21.16 -17.72
CA GLU A 591 20.77 22.53 -17.21
C GLU A 591 20.71 22.55 -15.68
N GLU A 592 21.31 23.57 -15.07
CA GLU A 592 21.15 23.90 -13.64
C GLU A 592 20.01 24.93 -13.50
N LEU A 593 19.00 24.64 -12.70
CA LEU A 593 17.85 25.53 -12.50
C LEU A 593 18.07 26.48 -11.33
N GLU A 594 17.68 27.75 -11.51
CA GLU A 594 17.63 28.73 -10.43
C GLU A 594 16.45 28.45 -9.50
N ILE A 595 16.72 28.33 -8.20
CA ILE A 595 15.69 28.06 -7.20
C ILE A 595 14.92 29.36 -6.89
N PRO A 596 13.57 29.36 -6.95
CA PRO A 596 12.76 30.54 -6.63
C PRO A 596 12.99 31.03 -5.20
N SER A 597 13.03 32.35 -5.01
CA SER A 597 13.28 33.00 -3.72
C SER A 597 12.07 33.02 -2.77
N THR A 598 10.87 32.62 -3.23
CA THR A 598 9.64 32.61 -2.43
C THR A 598 8.95 31.23 -2.52
N PRO A 599 8.76 30.52 -1.40
CA PRO A 599 7.95 29.29 -1.39
C PRO A 599 6.48 29.60 -1.67
N SER A 600 5.80 28.71 -2.38
CA SER A 600 4.35 28.79 -2.62
C SER A 600 3.56 28.50 -1.33
N ASP A 601 2.71 29.45 -0.91
CA ASP A 601 1.92 29.42 0.34
C ASP A 601 0.69 28.47 0.34
N GLU A 602 0.67 27.43 -0.51
CA GLU A 602 -0.45 26.49 -0.55
C GLU A 602 -0.34 25.39 0.51
N SER A 603 -1.47 25.05 1.14
CA SER A 603 -1.59 23.98 2.14
C SER A 603 -1.27 22.61 1.53
N SER A 604 0.00 22.19 1.56
CA SER A 604 0.42 20.89 1.05
C SER A 604 0.19 19.78 2.08
N SER A 605 -0.28 18.62 1.62
CA SER A 605 -0.31 17.40 2.43
C SER A 605 1.09 17.03 2.96
N PRO A 606 1.21 16.42 4.15
CA PRO A 606 2.51 16.02 4.69
C PRO A 606 3.19 14.99 3.76
N LEU A 607 4.48 15.19 3.51
CA LEU A 607 5.29 14.28 2.70
C LEU A 607 5.50 12.95 3.44
N LYS A 608 5.27 11.83 2.73
CA LYS A 608 5.55 10.48 3.21
C LYS A 608 7.06 10.25 3.33
N GLN A 609 7.43 9.26 4.13
CA GLN A 609 8.82 8.86 4.33
C GLN A 609 9.09 7.55 3.59
N PHE A 610 10.35 7.32 3.23
CA PHE A 610 10.76 6.04 2.65
C PHE A 610 10.92 5.03 3.78
N GLU A 611 10.25 3.89 3.67
CA GLU A 611 10.40 2.77 4.59
C GLU A 611 10.87 1.51 3.86
N PHE A 612 11.97 0.91 4.32
CA PHE A 612 12.44 -0.36 3.77
C PHE A 612 11.57 -1.51 4.29
N ASN A 613 10.57 -1.92 3.51
CA ASN A 613 9.58 -2.94 3.88
C ASN A 613 9.54 -4.12 2.90
N ALA A 614 10.30 -4.08 1.80
CA ALA A 614 10.44 -5.18 0.86
C ALA A 614 11.87 -5.33 0.34
N VAL A 615 12.32 -6.59 0.23
CA VAL A 615 13.63 -6.94 -0.35
C VAL A 615 13.61 -6.87 -1.87
N VAL A 616 12.50 -7.30 -2.46
CA VAL A 616 12.23 -7.37 -3.89
C VAL A 616 10.76 -7.05 -4.08
N VAL A 617 10.45 -6.45 -5.22
CA VAL A 617 9.09 -6.13 -5.61
C VAL A 617 8.73 -6.95 -6.84
N GLU A 618 7.69 -7.78 -6.73
CA GLU A 618 7.05 -8.35 -7.92
C GLU A 618 6.03 -7.35 -8.46
N THR A 619 6.13 -7.10 -9.74
CA THR A 619 5.21 -6.25 -10.48
C THR A 619 4.60 -7.04 -11.62
N TYR A 620 3.28 -7.03 -11.72
CA TYR A 620 2.57 -7.63 -12.84
C TYR A 620 1.95 -6.52 -13.67
N GLY A 621 2.46 -6.32 -14.89
CA GLY A 621 1.97 -5.27 -15.78
C GLY A 621 2.21 -3.84 -15.29
N GLY A 622 3.25 -3.59 -14.48
CA GLY A 622 3.58 -2.25 -13.97
C GLY A 622 3.06 -1.93 -12.57
N GLU A 623 2.29 -2.83 -11.94
CA GLU A 623 1.73 -2.61 -10.59
C GLU A 623 2.36 -3.55 -9.57
N THR A 624 2.78 -2.98 -8.44
CA THR A 624 3.22 -3.70 -7.22
C THR A 624 2.10 -4.60 -6.74
N VAL A 625 2.36 -5.90 -6.72
CA VAL A 625 1.42 -6.89 -6.18
C VAL A 625 1.58 -6.94 -4.66
N VAL A 626 1.20 -5.86 -3.98
CA VAL A 626 1.11 -5.85 -2.51
C VAL A 626 -0.27 -5.35 -2.04
N ASN A 627 -0.99 -4.61 -2.89
CA ASN A 627 -2.32 -4.07 -2.57
C ASN A 627 -3.37 -4.25 -3.69
N GLY A 628 -3.12 -5.14 -4.66
CA GLY A 628 -4.10 -5.50 -5.70
C GLY A 628 -4.86 -6.78 -5.34
N ALA A 629 -6.09 -6.92 -5.83
CA ALA A 629 -6.83 -8.16 -5.68
C ALA A 629 -6.09 -9.33 -6.35
N VAL A 630 -5.76 -10.35 -5.56
CA VAL A 630 -5.15 -11.60 -6.02
C VAL A 630 -6.24 -12.64 -6.20
N LEU A 631 -6.05 -13.54 -7.18
CA LEU A 631 -6.70 -14.85 -7.23
C LEU A 631 -6.34 -15.66 -5.97
N GLY A 632 -7.09 -15.46 -4.89
CA GLY A 632 -6.87 -16.15 -3.62
C GLY A 632 -7.10 -17.66 -3.74
N SER A 633 -6.26 -18.45 -3.06
CA SER A 633 -6.54 -19.86 -2.86
C SER A 633 -7.61 -20.02 -1.75
N TRP A 634 -8.28 -21.18 -1.70
CA TRP A 634 -9.16 -21.51 -0.56
C TRP A 634 -8.45 -21.35 0.80
N HIS A 635 -7.12 -21.50 0.85
CA HIS A 635 -6.34 -21.33 2.07
C HIS A 635 -6.27 -19.86 2.51
N ASP A 636 -6.29 -18.89 1.60
CA ASP A 636 -6.23 -17.47 1.95
C ASP A 636 -7.58 -16.99 2.47
N ALA A 637 -8.67 -17.46 1.84
CA ALA A 637 -10.00 -17.30 2.37
C ALA A 637 -10.16 -17.97 3.75
N ALA A 638 -9.60 -19.18 3.94
CA ALA A 638 -9.60 -19.87 5.22
C ALA A 638 -8.77 -19.14 6.29
N LYS A 639 -7.61 -18.56 5.94
CA LYS A 639 -6.82 -17.73 6.88
C LYS A 639 -7.61 -16.52 7.37
N HIS A 640 -8.37 -15.86 6.48
CA HIS A 640 -9.20 -14.71 6.85
C HIS A 640 -10.36 -15.12 7.77
N ILE A 641 -10.93 -16.32 7.57
CA ILE A 641 -11.99 -16.88 8.43
C ILE A 641 -11.45 -17.36 9.79
N ILE A 642 -10.25 -17.95 9.81
CA ILE A 642 -9.63 -18.52 11.02
C ILE A 642 -8.98 -17.42 11.88
N PHE A 643 -8.48 -16.35 11.25
CA PHE A 643 -7.83 -15.21 11.92
C PHE A 643 -8.54 -13.90 11.57
N PRO A 644 -9.84 -13.75 11.87
CA PRO A 644 -10.60 -12.58 11.50
C PRO A 644 -10.01 -11.31 12.11
N SER A 645 -9.40 -11.37 13.28
CA SER A 645 -8.72 -10.23 13.91
C SER A 645 -7.50 -9.70 13.15
N ALA A 646 -6.89 -10.49 12.26
CA ALA A 646 -5.71 -10.10 11.48
C ALA A 646 -6.06 -9.59 10.07
N PHE A 647 -7.25 -9.94 9.55
CA PHE A 647 -7.62 -9.70 8.14
C PHE A 647 -9.01 -9.06 7.96
N THR A 648 -9.84 -9.04 8.99
CA THR A 648 -11.08 -8.25 9.02
C THR A 648 -10.73 -6.93 9.69
N PRO A 649 -11.17 -5.77 9.16
CA PRO A 649 -10.97 -4.51 9.86
C PRO A 649 -11.43 -4.68 11.32
N PRO A 650 -10.62 -4.24 12.29
CA PRO A 650 -11.02 -4.32 13.69
C PRO A 650 -12.38 -3.66 13.82
N VAL A 651 -13.30 -4.31 14.54
CA VAL A 651 -14.53 -3.66 14.97
C VAL A 651 -14.05 -2.39 15.65
N ALA A 652 -14.36 -1.21 15.08
CA ALA A 652 -14.04 0.03 15.74
C ALA A 652 -14.68 -0.07 17.13
N GLU A 653 -13.85 -0.20 18.16
CA GLU A 653 -14.33 -0.13 19.54
C GLU A 653 -14.84 1.31 19.69
N SER A 654 -16.12 1.50 19.38
CA SER A 654 -16.80 2.73 19.72
C SER A 654 -16.71 2.85 21.23
N THR A 655 -16.05 3.88 21.71
CA THR A 655 -15.84 4.26 23.11
C THR A 655 -17.15 4.54 23.89
N SER A 656 -18.31 4.11 23.36
CA SER A 656 -19.61 4.13 24.02
C SER A 656 -20.17 2.71 24.12
N GLU A 657 -20.04 2.08 25.29
CA GLU A 657 -20.47 0.71 25.61
C GLU A 657 -21.99 0.41 25.45
N GLN A 658 -22.82 1.33 24.96
CA GLN A 658 -24.29 1.21 25.02
C GLN A 658 -24.98 0.60 23.78
N PHE A 659 -24.39 0.66 22.58
CA PHE A 659 -25.07 0.18 21.35
C PHE A 659 -24.09 -0.57 20.43
N PRO A 660 -24.24 -1.90 20.25
CA PRO A 660 -23.30 -2.70 19.46
C PRO A 660 -23.35 -2.31 17.97
N GLN A 661 -22.20 -2.02 17.38
CA GLN A 661 -22.03 -1.87 15.93
C GLN A 661 -21.66 -3.21 15.29
N ASN A 662 -22.08 -3.42 14.03
CA ASN A 662 -21.59 -4.54 13.21
C ASN A 662 -20.93 -4.02 11.92
N PRO A 663 -19.68 -3.53 12.00
CA PRO A 663 -18.95 -2.99 10.85
C PRO A 663 -18.66 -4.04 9.77
N ALA A 664 -18.82 -5.35 10.05
CA ALA A 664 -18.61 -6.41 9.05
C ALA A 664 -19.61 -6.37 7.89
N LEU A 665 -20.78 -5.73 8.07
CA LEU A 665 -21.83 -5.67 7.02
C LEU A 665 -21.49 -4.69 5.89
N ARG A 666 -20.82 -3.57 6.20
CA ARG A 666 -20.45 -2.51 5.26
C ARG A 666 -19.08 -1.92 5.66
N PRO A 667 -17.99 -2.72 5.60
CA PRO A 667 -16.65 -2.30 6.06
C PRO A 667 -16.09 -1.10 5.29
N GLU A 668 -16.63 -0.81 4.10
CA GLU A 668 -16.21 0.24 3.19
C GLU A 668 -16.82 1.63 3.45
N VAL A 669 -17.75 1.73 4.42
CA VAL A 669 -18.43 2.99 4.74
C VAL A 669 -17.79 3.63 5.98
N PRO A 670 -17.23 4.85 5.88
CA PRO A 670 -16.63 5.55 7.02
C PRO A 670 -17.68 6.14 7.97
N ASP A 671 -18.89 6.44 7.47
CA ASP A 671 -20.00 6.99 8.26
C ASP A 671 -20.57 5.93 9.22
N ARG A 672 -21.08 6.39 10.37
CA ARG A 672 -21.76 5.51 11.34
C ARG A 672 -23.01 4.92 10.70
N THR A 673 -23.04 3.59 10.59
CA THR A 673 -24.19 2.83 10.08
C THR A 673 -25.00 2.20 11.22
N TYR A 674 -26.28 1.98 10.94
CA TYR A 674 -27.25 1.37 11.84
C TYR A 674 -27.99 0.26 11.11
N LEU A 675 -28.33 -0.81 11.83
CA LEU A 675 -29.13 -1.90 11.30
C LEU A 675 -30.55 -1.78 11.83
N VAL A 676 -31.48 -1.35 10.97
CA VAL A 676 -32.89 -1.09 11.33
C VAL A 676 -33.79 -2.17 10.74
N THR A 677 -34.99 -2.35 11.29
CA THR A 677 -35.93 -3.42 10.85
C THR A 677 -37.15 -2.82 10.17
N CYS A 678 -37.48 -3.26 8.95
CA CYS A 678 -38.69 -2.86 8.25
C CYS A 678 -39.93 -3.36 8.99
N THR A 679 -40.76 -2.47 9.50
CA THR A 679 -42.02 -2.80 10.19
C THR A 679 -43.24 -2.58 9.32
N VAL A 680 -43.18 -1.60 8.40
CA VAL A 680 -44.25 -1.30 7.45
C VAL A 680 -43.66 -1.08 6.07
N ASN A 681 -44.29 -1.67 5.06
CA ASN A 681 -44.09 -1.36 3.65
C ASN A 681 -45.48 -1.29 2.99
N LYS A 682 -45.98 -0.07 2.78
CA LYS A 682 -47.37 0.19 2.38
C LYS A 682 -47.44 1.09 1.15
N ARG A 683 -47.98 0.58 0.06
CA ARG A 683 -48.31 1.38 -1.12
C ARG A 683 -49.40 2.43 -0.78
N LEU A 684 -49.17 3.67 -1.17
CA LEU A 684 -50.07 4.82 -0.99
C LEU A 684 -50.93 5.14 -2.21
N THR A 685 -50.54 4.66 -3.40
CA THR A 685 -51.31 4.82 -4.64
C THR A 685 -52.18 3.59 -4.94
N PRO A 686 -53.30 3.73 -5.68
CA PRO A 686 -54.07 2.57 -6.13
C PRO A 686 -53.22 1.57 -6.92
N LEU A 687 -53.56 0.28 -6.88
CA LEU A 687 -52.84 -0.78 -7.60
C LEU A 687 -52.84 -0.56 -9.11
N GLU A 688 -53.96 -0.07 -9.65
CA GLU A 688 -54.14 0.25 -11.08
C GLU A 688 -53.41 1.54 -11.53
N TYR A 689 -52.78 2.27 -10.59
CA TYR A 689 -52.05 3.48 -10.92
C TYR A 689 -50.65 3.18 -11.44
N ASP A 690 -50.21 3.94 -12.45
CA ASP A 690 -48.94 3.72 -13.16
C ASP A 690 -47.71 3.91 -12.27
N ARG A 691 -47.82 4.69 -11.18
CA ARG A 691 -46.71 4.93 -10.25
C ARG A 691 -46.95 4.30 -8.89
N ASN A 692 -45.98 3.54 -8.41
CA ASN A 692 -45.96 3.04 -7.04
C ASN A 692 -45.27 4.05 -6.11
N VAL A 693 -46.07 4.80 -5.36
CA VAL A 693 -45.58 5.61 -4.23
C VAL A 693 -45.94 4.85 -2.95
N PHE A 694 -44.98 4.67 -2.05
CA PHE A 694 -45.14 3.83 -0.87
C PHE A 694 -44.48 4.45 0.36
N HIS A 695 -45.01 4.07 1.50
CA HIS A 695 -44.59 4.45 2.83
C HIS A 695 -43.83 3.30 3.48
N LEU A 696 -42.71 3.61 4.12
CA LEU A 696 -41.93 2.68 4.90
C LEU A 696 -41.82 3.15 6.35
N GLU A 697 -41.87 2.22 7.29
CA GLU A 697 -41.49 2.43 8.67
C GLU A 697 -40.35 1.47 9.04
N PHE A 698 -39.34 2.00 9.73
CA PHE A 698 -38.24 1.21 10.27
C PHE A 698 -38.19 1.35 11.79
N ASP A 699 -38.16 0.23 12.50
CA ASP A 699 -37.87 0.16 13.92
C ASP A 699 -36.37 0.37 14.17
N THR A 700 -36.05 1.32 15.05
CA THR A 700 -34.69 1.69 15.44
C THR A 700 -34.39 1.38 16.90
N SER A 701 -35.29 0.68 17.59
CA SER A 701 -35.14 0.28 18.99
C SER A 701 -33.83 -0.47 19.24
N GLY A 702 -33.07 -0.04 20.24
CA GLY A 702 -31.78 -0.64 20.60
C GLY A 702 -30.61 -0.36 19.64
N THR A 703 -30.80 0.47 18.61
CA THR A 703 -29.71 0.86 17.68
C THR A 703 -28.99 2.14 18.11
N GLY A 704 -29.61 2.95 18.97
CA GLY A 704 -29.12 4.27 19.34
C GLY A 704 -29.22 5.34 18.23
N LEU A 705 -29.91 5.04 17.13
CA LEU A 705 -30.10 5.97 16.02
C LEU A 705 -30.92 7.19 16.47
N LYS A 706 -30.31 8.38 16.36
CA LYS A 706 -30.96 9.67 16.57
C LYS A 706 -30.87 10.51 15.31
N TYR A 707 -31.95 11.24 15.02
CA TYR A 707 -32.04 12.12 13.87
C TYR A 707 -32.84 13.38 14.22
N ALA A 708 -32.49 14.48 13.58
CA ALA A 708 -33.20 15.75 13.72
C ALA A 708 -34.19 15.96 12.57
N ILE A 709 -35.15 16.86 12.78
CA ILE A 709 -36.08 17.29 11.74
C ILE A 709 -35.30 17.77 10.51
N GLY A 710 -35.76 17.33 9.32
CA GLY A 710 -35.16 17.70 8.05
C GLY A 710 -34.07 16.79 7.51
N GLU A 711 -33.52 15.90 8.34
CA GLU A 711 -32.41 15.05 7.92
C GLU A 711 -32.83 13.98 6.92
N ALA A 712 -31.85 13.44 6.21
CA ALA A 712 -32.06 12.36 5.27
C ALA A 712 -31.51 11.04 5.81
N LEU A 713 -32.23 9.96 5.54
CA LEU A 713 -31.79 8.60 5.81
C LEU A 713 -31.04 8.08 4.57
N GLY A 714 -29.75 7.78 4.72
CA GLY A 714 -28.95 7.10 3.72
C GLY A 714 -29.23 5.61 3.74
N VAL A 715 -29.95 5.10 2.74
CA VAL A 715 -30.25 3.67 2.61
C VAL A 715 -29.17 2.99 1.79
N HIS A 716 -28.55 1.96 2.35
CA HIS A 716 -27.53 1.13 1.72
C HIS A 716 -28.20 -0.05 0.97
N GLY A 717 -28.84 0.28 -0.15
CA GLY A 717 -29.60 -0.68 -0.97
C GLY A 717 -28.72 -1.72 -1.67
N TRP A 718 -29.31 -2.85 -2.03
CA TRP A 718 -28.63 -3.97 -2.71
C TRP A 718 -29.10 -4.12 -4.16
N ASN A 719 -28.23 -4.67 -5.01
CA ASN A 719 -28.65 -5.16 -6.31
C ASN A 719 -29.66 -6.30 -6.16
N ASP A 720 -30.50 -6.48 -7.18
CA ASP A 720 -31.48 -7.57 -7.21
C ASP A 720 -30.77 -8.93 -7.21
N GLU A 721 -31.21 -9.83 -6.33
CA GLU A 721 -30.59 -11.16 -6.16
C GLU A 721 -30.59 -11.96 -7.47
N GLN A 722 -31.71 -11.96 -8.19
CA GLN A 722 -31.84 -12.74 -9.41
C GLN A 722 -30.96 -12.15 -10.53
N GLU A 723 -30.92 -10.82 -10.67
CA GLU A 723 -30.05 -10.19 -11.69
C GLU A 723 -28.55 -10.47 -11.46
N VAL A 724 -28.12 -10.54 -10.18
CA VAL A 724 -26.74 -10.91 -9.84
C VAL A 724 -26.47 -12.39 -10.16
N LEU A 725 -27.41 -13.28 -9.84
CA LEU A 725 -27.28 -14.72 -10.16
C LEU A 725 -27.22 -14.95 -11.68
N ASP A 726 -28.11 -14.31 -12.43
CA ASP A 726 -28.15 -14.37 -13.90
C ASP A 726 -26.84 -13.84 -14.51
N PHE A 727 -26.29 -12.77 -13.91
CA PHE A 727 -24.98 -12.26 -14.30
C PHE A 727 -23.87 -13.26 -13.98
N CYS A 728 -23.84 -13.86 -12.78
CA CYS A 728 -22.82 -14.83 -12.40
C CYS A 728 -22.83 -16.05 -13.34
N GLU A 729 -24.01 -16.55 -13.69
CA GLU A 729 -24.19 -17.65 -14.64
C GLU A 729 -23.62 -17.28 -16.01
N TRP A 730 -24.01 -16.13 -16.56
CA TRP A 730 -23.49 -15.64 -17.85
C TRP A 730 -21.97 -15.35 -17.81
N TYR A 731 -21.48 -14.79 -16.71
CA TYR A 731 -20.07 -14.48 -16.52
C TYR A 731 -19.24 -15.75 -16.25
N GLY A 732 -19.86 -16.87 -15.91
CA GLY A 732 -19.20 -18.16 -15.67
C GLY A 732 -18.43 -18.20 -14.35
N VAL A 733 -19.00 -17.60 -13.29
CA VAL A 733 -18.39 -17.54 -11.96
C VAL A 733 -19.35 -18.12 -10.92
N ASP A 734 -18.82 -18.97 -10.03
CA ASP A 734 -19.61 -19.52 -8.92
C ASP A 734 -19.95 -18.41 -7.91
N PRO A 735 -21.25 -18.14 -7.65
CA PRO A 735 -21.68 -17.12 -6.69
C PRO A 735 -21.17 -17.37 -5.27
N ASN A 736 -20.91 -18.62 -4.89
CA ASN A 736 -20.40 -18.99 -3.56
C ASN A 736 -18.87 -18.90 -3.44
N ARG A 737 -18.17 -18.67 -4.56
CA ARG A 737 -16.72 -18.52 -4.56
C ARG A 737 -16.31 -17.34 -3.68
N LEU A 738 -15.30 -17.54 -2.85
CA LEU A 738 -14.73 -16.49 -2.02
C LEU A 738 -13.74 -15.66 -2.84
N ILE A 739 -13.89 -14.34 -2.76
CA ILE A 739 -13.01 -13.35 -3.35
C ILE A 739 -12.58 -12.35 -2.28
N THR A 740 -11.40 -11.77 -2.46
CA THR A 740 -10.84 -10.76 -1.55
C THR A 740 -10.75 -9.46 -2.33
N ILE A 741 -11.46 -8.44 -1.85
CA ILE A 741 -11.57 -7.13 -2.50
C ILE A 741 -11.13 -6.05 -1.51
N PRO A 742 -10.57 -4.93 -2.02
CA PRO A 742 -10.17 -3.82 -1.17
C PRO A 742 -11.37 -3.25 -0.41
N VAL A 743 -11.11 -2.70 0.77
CA VAL A 743 -12.04 -1.82 1.49
C VAL A 743 -11.82 -0.39 0.97
N PRO A 744 -12.77 0.19 0.21
CA PRO A 744 -12.73 1.58 -0.20
C PRO A 744 -12.40 2.55 0.94
N ASN A 745 -11.61 3.60 0.64
CA ASN A 745 -11.17 4.62 1.60
C ASN A 745 -10.38 4.09 2.81
N SER A 746 -9.84 2.87 2.74
CA SER A 746 -8.95 2.32 3.74
C SER A 746 -7.67 1.83 3.09
N GLU A 747 -6.57 2.56 3.27
CA GLU A 747 -5.26 2.17 2.75
C GLU A 747 -4.86 0.77 3.25
N GLY A 748 -4.61 -0.16 2.33
CA GLY A 748 -4.09 -1.52 2.61
C GLY A 748 -5.08 -2.51 3.26
N ARG A 749 -6.34 -2.14 3.50
CA ARG A 749 -7.32 -3.10 4.07
C ARG A 749 -8.07 -3.84 2.98
N MET A 750 -8.08 -5.16 3.10
CA MET A 750 -8.84 -6.07 2.25
C MET A 750 -9.90 -6.77 3.08
N HIS A 751 -10.98 -7.25 2.45
CA HIS A 751 -11.93 -8.13 3.11
C HIS A 751 -12.39 -9.25 2.16
N THR A 752 -12.75 -10.39 2.72
CA THR A 752 -13.21 -11.55 1.96
C THR A 752 -14.73 -11.65 1.97
N ARG A 753 -15.32 -11.87 0.79
CA ARG A 753 -16.75 -12.07 0.58
C ARG A 753 -16.98 -13.16 -0.46
N THR A 754 -18.19 -13.70 -0.49
CA THR A 754 -18.62 -14.46 -1.68
C THR A 754 -18.79 -13.51 -2.87
N VAL A 755 -18.63 -14.02 -4.09
CA VAL A 755 -18.92 -13.27 -5.33
C VAL A 755 -20.33 -12.69 -5.28
N MET A 756 -21.29 -13.48 -4.80
CA MET A 756 -22.67 -13.04 -4.59
C MET A 756 -22.75 -11.82 -3.68
N GLN A 757 -22.13 -11.86 -2.50
CA GLN A 757 -22.16 -10.75 -1.55
C GLN A 757 -21.46 -9.50 -2.10
N ALA A 758 -20.36 -9.65 -2.83
CA ALA A 758 -19.64 -8.52 -3.43
C ALA A 758 -20.50 -7.84 -4.50
N LEU A 759 -20.99 -8.59 -5.48
CA LEU A 759 -21.80 -8.06 -6.58
C LEU A 759 -23.18 -7.56 -6.12
N GLN A 760 -23.74 -8.15 -5.05
CA GLN A 760 -25.05 -7.75 -4.56
C GLN A 760 -24.99 -6.52 -3.66
N GLN A 761 -24.00 -6.44 -2.76
CA GLN A 761 -24.03 -5.48 -1.64
C GLN A 761 -23.03 -4.35 -1.78
N GLN A 762 -21.99 -4.52 -2.60
CA GLN A 762 -20.88 -3.59 -2.69
C GLN A 762 -20.71 -3.00 -4.09
N ILE A 763 -20.71 -3.80 -5.16
CA ILE A 763 -20.35 -3.33 -6.51
C ILE A 763 -21.56 -2.78 -7.28
N ASP A 764 -21.46 -1.58 -7.88
CA ASP A 764 -22.53 -0.93 -8.65
C ASP A 764 -22.66 -1.50 -10.08
N LEU A 765 -22.85 -2.81 -10.18
CA LEU A 765 -22.84 -3.57 -11.44
C LEU A 765 -23.92 -3.13 -12.45
N PHE A 766 -25.06 -2.65 -11.95
CA PHE A 766 -26.18 -2.19 -12.77
C PHE A 766 -26.26 -0.65 -12.83
N GLY A 767 -25.22 0.04 -12.37
CA GLY A 767 -25.08 1.49 -12.43
C GLY A 767 -24.60 2.01 -13.78
N HIS A 768 -24.39 3.33 -13.83
CA HIS A 768 -23.98 4.07 -15.03
C HIS A 768 -22.45 4.04 -15.23
N PRO A 769 -21.92 3.44 -16.33
CA PRO A 769 -20.48 3.39 -16.57
C PRO A 769 -19.89 4.76 -16.91
N PRO A 770 -18.86 5.23 -16.19
CA PRO A 770 -18.14 6.44 -16.57
C PRO A 770 -17.35 6.20 -17.86
N LYS A 771 -16.96 7.28 -18.52
CA LYS A 771 -16.17 7.22 -19.77
C LYS A 771 -14.85 6.45 -19.59
N SER A 772 -14.21 6.57 -18.43
CA SER A 772 -12.97 5.84 -18.10
C SER A 772 -13.13 4.34 -18.13
N PHE A 773 -14.28 3.81 -17.67
CA PHE A 773 -14.54 2.37 -17.63
C PHE A 773 -14.41 1.72 -19.01
N TYR A 774 -14.85 2.39 -20.08
CA TYR A 774 -14.71 1.87 -21.44
C TYR A 774 -13.23 1.75 -21.85
N THR A 775 -12.42 2.75 -21.51
CA THR A 775 -10.96 2.73 -21.78
C THR A 775 -10.27 1.63 -20.98
N ASP A 776 -10.60 1.51 -19.69
CA ASP A 776 -9.99 0.53 -18.79
C ASP A 776 -10.37 -0.91 -19.19
N LEU A 777 -11.64 -1.12 -19.56
CA LEU A 777 -12.14 -2.41 -20.03
C LEU A 777 -11.48 -2.86 -21.35
N ALA A 778 -11.05 -1.92 -22.21
CA ALA A 778 -10.42 -2.24 -23.48
C ALA A 778 -9.11 -3.04 -23.33
N ALA A 779 -8.41 -2.90 -22.20
CA ALA A 779 -7.20 -3.68 -21.90
C ALA A 779 -7.48 -5.18 -21.75
N HIS A 780 -8.72 -5.56 -21.43
CA HIS A 780 -9.15 -6.93 -21.21
C HIS A 780 -9.81 -7.57 -22.44
N ALA A 781 -9.89 -6.85 -23.55
CA ALA A 781 -10.47 -7.33 -24.80
C ALA A 781 -9.51 -8.28 -25.55
N THR A 782 -9.95 -9.52 -25.79
CA THR A 782 -9.20 -10.52 -26.55
C THR A 782 -9.31 -10.33 -28.07
N THR A 783 -10.34 -9.62 -28.55
CA THR A 783 -10.48 -9.27 -29.97
C THR A 783 -10.11 -7.82 -30.24
N SER A 784 -9.45 -7.57 -31.37
CA SER A 784 -9.09 -6.22 -31.78
C SER A 784 -10.32 -5.35 -32.03
N VAL A 785 -11.43 -5.91 -32.52
CA VAL A 785 -12.67 -5.17 -32.81
C VAL A 785 -13.24 -4.54 -31.53
N ASP A 786 -13.44 -5.34 -30.48
CA ASP A 786 -13.97 -4.85 -29.21
C ASP A 786 -13.00 -3.86 -28.55
N LYS A 787 -11.69 -4.14 -28.59
CA LYS A 787 -10.66 -3.24 -28.05
C LYS A 787 -10.73 -1.84 -28.66
N HIS A 788 -10.77 -1.74 -29.99
CA HIS A 788 -10.83 -0.46 -30.68
C HIS A 788 -12.18 0.24 -30.49
N ALA A 789 -13.29 -0.51 -30.43
CA ALA A 789 -14.61 0.06 -30.18
C ALA A 789 -14.68 0.70 -28.77
N LEU A 790 -14.17 0.01 -27.76
CA LEU A 790 -14.10 0.48 -26.38
C LEU A 790 -13.20 1.73 -26.26
N LEU A 791 -12.01 1.71 -26.85
CA LEU A 791 -11.11 2.87 -26.89
C LEU A 791 -11.73 4.08 -27.61
N PHE A 792 -12.45 3.85 -28.71
CA PHE A 792 -13.16 4.91 -29.42
C PHE A 792 -14.22 5.57 -28.53
N ILE A 793 -15.05 4.78 -27.82
CA ILE A 793 -16.06 5.33 -26.89
C ILE A 793 -15.40 6.14 -25.77
N GLY A 794 -14.26 5.66 -25.27
CA GLY A 794 -13.43 6.34 -24.27
C GLY A 794 -12.76 7.64 -24.77
N SER A 795 -12.57 7.81 -26.07
CA SER A 795 -11.86 8.94 -26.67
C SER A 795 -12.73 10.19 -26.88
N ALA A 796 -12.11 11.33 -27.22
CA ALA A 796 -12.84 12.57 -27.51
C ALA A 796 -13.80 12.42 -28.71
N GLU A 797 -13.37 11.67 -29.73
CA GLU A 797 -14.11 11.40 -30.96
C GLU A 797 -15.38 10.57 -30.72
N GLY A 798 -15.35 9.63 -29.75
CA GLY A 798 -16.51 8.84 -29.37
C GLY A 798 -17.47 9.51 -28.39
N SER A 799 -17.27 10.78 -28.04
CA SER A 799 -18.11 11.49 -27.05
C SER A 799 -19.61 11.47 -27.38
N SER A 800 -19.97 11.57 -28.67
CA SER A 800 -21.36 11.47 -29.12
C SER A 800 -21.94 10.06 -28.93
N THR A 801 -21.12 9.03 -29.12
CA THR A 801 -21.49 7.62 -28.91
C THR A 801 -21.65 7.34 -27.43
N TYR A 802 -20.71 7.78 -26.59
CA TYR A 802 -20.81 7.71 -25.14
C TYR A 802 -22.08 8.41 -24.63
N LYS A 803 -22.36 9.63 -25.11
CA LYS A 803 -23.57 10.38 -24.73
C LYS A 803 -24.85 9.63 -25.10
N LYS A 804 -24.90 9.02 -26.28
CA LYS A 804 -26.04 8.19 -26.70
C LYS A 804 -26.19 6.98 -25.77
N LEU A 805 -25.11 6.23 -25.52
CA LEU A 805 -25.12 5.05 -24.66
C LEU A 805 -25.55 5.39 -23.22
N SER A 806 -25.02 6.50 -22.69
CA SER A 806 -25.28 7.01 -21.34
C SER A 806 -26.70 7.56 -21.16
N GLU A 807 -27.08 8.57 -21.94
CA GLU A 807 -28.29 9.37 -21.67
C GLU A 807 -29.53 8.80 -22.37
N LYS A 808 -29.36 8.17 -23.54
CA LYS A 808 -30.47 7.68 -24.36
C LYS A 808 -30.70 6.19 -24.15
N ASP A 809 -29.65 5.39 -24.29
CA ASP A 809 -29.76 3.94 -24.22
C ASP A 809 -29.70 3.43 -22.76
N THR A 810 -29.22 4.26 -21.83
CA THR A 810 -29.13 3.98 -20.38
C THR A 810 -28.39 2.67 -20.09
N VAL A 811 -27.25 2.47 -20.75
CA VAL A 811 -26.46 1.23 -20.62
C VAL A 811 -25.80 1.14 -19.24
N THR A 812 -25.77 -0.08 -18.70
CA THR A 812 -25.15 -0.41 -17.42
C THR A 812 -23.76 -1.05 -17.60
N PHE A 813 -22.98 -1.22 -16.53
CA PHE A 813 -21.71 -1.96 -16.61
C PHE A 813 -21.91 -3.39 -17.12
N ALA A 814 -22.95 -4.07 -16.61
CA ALA A 814 -23.34 -5.40 -17.10
C ALA A 814 -23.70 -5.41 -18.59
N ASP A 815 -24.38 -4.37 -19.10
CA ASP A 815 -24.69 -4.26 -20.53
C ASP A 815 -23.43 -4.06 -21.38
N VAL A 816 -22.49 -3.23 -20.93
CA VAL A 816 -21.22 -3.01 -21.64
C VAL A 816 -20.44 -4.31 -21.75
N LEU A 817 -20.34 -5.09 -20.67
CA LEU A 817 -19.70 -6.41 -20.70
C LEU A 817 -20.39 -7.38 -21.67
N ARG A 818 -21.73 -7.33 -21.79
CA ARG A 818 -22.50 -8.14 -22.74
C ARG A 818 -22.34 -7.68 -24.19
N MET A 819 -22.21 -6.37 -24.42
CA MET A 819 -21.99 -5.78 -25.75
C MET A 819 -20.60 -6.10 -26.30
N TYR A 820 -19.60 -6.23 -25.42
CA TYR A 820 -18.20 -6.51 -25.77
C TYR A 820 -17.70 -7.79 -25.08
N PRO A 821 -18.23 -8.97 -25.47
CA PRO A 821 -18.01 -10.23 -24.74
C PRO A 821 -16.56 -10.69 -24.72
N SER A 822 -15.71 -10.19 -25.63
CA SER A 822 -14.28 -10.51 -25.62
C SER A 822 -13.49 -9.74 -24.56
N ALA A 823 -14.08 -8.70 -23.96
CA ALA A 823 -13.53 -7.88 -22.89
C ALA A 823 -14.01 -8.38 -21.52
N LYS A 824 -13.45 -9.50 -21.08
CA LYS A 824 -13.93 -10.23 -19.90
C LYS A 824 -12.81 -10.43 -18.87
N PRO A 825 -12.58 -9.44 -17.97
CA PRO A 825 -11.61 -9.57 -16.89
C PRO A 825 -11.97 -10.69 -15.89
N GLY A 826 -11.05 -11.02 -14.98
CA GLY A 826 -11.36 -11.84 -13.82
C GLY A 826 -12.38 -11.15 -12.91
N ILE A 827 -13.16 -11.91 -12.13
CA ILE A 827 -14.19 -11.33 -11.25
C ILE A 827 -13.61 -10.37 -10.20
N GLU A 828 -12.40 -10.64 -9.72
CA GLU A 828 -11.74 -9.75 -8.75
C GLU A 828 -11.39 -8.40 -9.40
N THR A 829 -10.75 -8.43 -10.58
CA THR A 829 -10.45 -7.24 -11.37
C THR A 829 -11.71 -6.47 -11.77
N LEU A 830 -12.80 -7.19 -12.12
CA LEU A 830 -14.07 -6.53 -12.43
C LEU A 830 -14.60 -5.72 -11.23
N CYS A 831 -14.47 -6.26 -10.01
CA CYS A 831 -14.88 -5.57 -8.79
C CYS A 831 -14.01 -4.33 -8.49
N GLU A 832 -12.80 -4.23 -9.05
CA GLU A 832 -11.96 -3.02 -8.94
C GLU A 832 -12.29 -1.99 -10.03
N LEU A 833 -12.67 -2.45 -11.24
CA LEU A 833 -13.03 -1.58 -12.35
C LEU A 833 -14.40 -0.90 -12.16
N VAL A 834 -15.31 -1.57 -11.45
CA VAL A 834 -16.65 -1.06 -11.17
C VAL A 834 -16.68 -0.48 -9.76
N GLY A 835 -17.05 0.79 -9.63
CA GLY A 835 -17.12 1.46 -8.32
C GLY A 835 -18.22 0.90 -7.41
N ASP A 836 -18.20 1.30 -6.14
CA ASP A 836 -19.16 0.81 -5.15
C ASP A 836 -20.54 1.45 -5.25
N ILE A 837 -21.54 0.72 -4.77
CA ILE A 837 -22.91 1.17 -4.56
C ILE A 837 -22.91 2.28 -3.49
N LYS A 838 -23.21 3.49 -3.95
CA LYS A 838 -23.40 4.64 -3.08
C LYS A 838 -24.72 4.56 -2.31
N PRO A 839 -24.78 4.98 -1.04
CA PRO A 839 -26.04 5.07 -0.31
C PRO A 839 -26.98 6.06 -1.01
N ARG A 840 -28.29 5.75 -0.99
CA ARG A 840 -29.31 6.65 -1.53
C ARG A 840 -29.99 7.38 -0.39
N HIS A 841 -29.97 8.70 -0.44
CA HIS A 841 -30.57 9.55 0.59
C HIS A 841 -32.06 9.77 0.32
N TYR A 842 -32.87 9.61 1.36
CA TYR A 842 -34.30 9.90 1.36
C TYR A 842 -34.62 10.85 2.51
N SER A 843 -35.30 11.95 2.23
CA SER A 843 -35.74 12.89 3.28
C SER A 843 -36.66 12.16 4.26
N ILE A 844 -36.38 12.28 5.56
CA ILE A 844 -37.12 11.55 6.60
C ILE A 844 -38.54 12.11 6.71
N ALA A 845 -39.54 11.23 6.68
CA ALA A 845 -40.96 11.58 6.66
C ALA A 845 -41.64 11.57 8.04
N SER A 846 -40.85 11.62 9.12
CA SER A 846 -41.33 11.55 10.51
C SER A 846 -40.54 12.47 11.44
N ALA A 847 -41.19 12.92 12.51
CA ALA A 847 -40.53 13.63 13.60
C ALA A 847 -40.14 12.68 14.73
N GLN A 848 -38.85 12.57 15.07
CA GLN A 848 -38.42 11.65 16.14
C GLN A 848 -39.04 11.99 17.51
N SER A 849 -39.35 13.27 17.74
CA SER A 849 -40.09 13.72 18.93
C SER A 849 -41.50 13.15 19.05
N VAL A 850 -42.05 12.62 17.96
CA VAL A 850 -43.40 12.05 17.87
C VAL A 850 -43.35 10.53 17.78
N VAL A 851 -42.46 9.99 16.95
CA VAL A 851 -42.43 8.55 16.64
C VAL A 851 -41.47 7.74 17.52
N GLY A 852 -40.59 8.39 18.29
CA GLY A 852 -39.64 7.72 19.18
C GLY A 852 -38.54 6.97 18.43
N ASP A 853 -38.35 5.68 18.74
CA ASP A 853 -37.35 4.83 18.09
C ASP A 853 -37.91 4.20 16.80
N ARG A 854 -38.38 5.08 15.90
CA ARG A 854 -38.88 4.74 14.56
C ARG A 854 -38.41 5.78 13.56
N VAL A 855 -38.22 5.40 12.29
CA VAL A 855 -37.99 6.34 11.19
C VAL A 855 -38.84 5.97 9.98
N ASP A 856 -39.55 6.96 9.44
CA ASP A 856 -40.48 6.79 8.32
C ASP A 856 -39.90 7.37 7.02
N LEU A 857 -40.13 6.70 5.88
CA LEU A 857 -39.81 7.21 4.54
C LEU A 857 -41.05 7.29 3.64
N LEU A 858 -40.99 8.20 2.67
CA LEU A 858 -41.94 8.28 1.54
C LEU A 858 -41.14 8.14 0.24
N VAL A 859 -41.41 7.08 -0.51
CA VAL A 859 -40.59 6.69 -1.67
C VAL A 859 -41.48 6.45 -2.89
N VAL A 860 -40.96 6.77 -4.08
CA VAL A 860 -41.57 6.42 -5.36
C VAL A 860 -40.64 5.46 -6.11
N THR A 861 -41.20 4.41 -6.72
CA THR A 861 -40.41 3.52 -7.57
C THR A 861 -39.89 4.28 -8.79
N VAL A 862 -38.68 3.93 -9.21
CA VAL A 862 -38.09 4.47 -10.44
C VAL A 862 -37.99 3.29 -11.41
N GLU A 863 -38.73 3.38 -12.51
CA GLU A 863 -38.71 2.39 -13.57
C GLU A 863 -38.90 3.07 -14.93
N TRP A 864 -38.20 2.57 -15.94
CA TRP A 864 -38.31 3.05 -17.32
C TRP A 864 -38.02 1.92 -18.30
N ALA A 865 -38.37 2.13 -19.57
CA ALA A 865 -37.98 1.23 -20.65
C ALA A 865 -36.81 1.86 -21.42
N THR A 866 -35.78 1.07 -21.72
CA THR A 866 -34.74 1.46 -22.67
C THR A 866 -35.34 1.67 -24.06
N PRO A 867 -34.64 2.33 -24.99
CA PRO A 867 -35.08 2.43 -26.39
C PRO A 867 -35.29 1.06 -27.08
N SER A 868 -34.64 0.00 -26.59
CA SER A 868 -34.85 -1.39 -27.05
C SER A 868 -36.06 -2.08 -26.40
N GLY A 869 -36.76 -1.41 -25.49
CA GLY A 869 -37.94 -1.93 -24.78
C GLY A 869 -37.62 -2.78 -23.55
N SER A 870 -36.35 -2.88 -23.14
CA SER A 870 -35.97 -3.61 -21.93
C SER A 870 -36.30 -2.78 -20.68
N PRO A 871 -36.86 -3.39 -19.61
CA PRO A 871 -37.13 -2.66 -18.38
C PRO A 871 -35.83 -2.31 -17.66
N ARG A 872 -35.85 -1.18 -16.95
CA ARG A 872 -34.80 -0.67 -16.08
C ARG A 872 -35.42 -0.16 -14.80
N TYR A 873 -34.65 -0.25 -13.71
CA TYR A 873 -35.12 0.02 -12.37
C TYR A 873 -34.10 0.86 -11.61
N GLY A 874 -34.57 1.76 -10.75
CA GLY A 874 -33.74 2.37 -9.74
C GLY A 874 -33.35 1.32 -8.70
N GLN A 875 -32.05 1.09 -8.54
CA GLN A 875 -31.49 0.06 -7.65
C GLN A 875 -32.08 0.12 -6.23
N CYS A 876 -31.94 1.26 -5.55
CA CYS A 876 -32.38 1.38 -4.17
C CYS A 876 -33.92 1.40 -4.02
N THR A 877 -34.65 1.99 -4.98
CA THR A 877 -36.13 2.00 -4.91
C THR A 877 -36.73 0.63 -5.19
N ARG A 878 -36.12 -0.18 -6.05
CA ARG A 878 -36.49 -1.59 -6.25
C ARG A 878 -36.18 -2.43 -5.01
N TYR A 879 -35.01 -2.25 -4.42
CA TYR A 879 -34.64 -2.89 -3.14
C TYR A 879 -35.67 -2.57 -2.04
N LEU A 880 -35.99 -1.28 -1.86
CA LEU A 880 -36.97 -0.82 -0.86
C LEU A 880 -38.39 -1.33 -1.13
N ALA A 881 -38.83 -1.33 -2.39
CA ALA A 881 -40.16 -1.84 -2.75
C ALA A 881 -40.31 -3.35 -2.47
N GLY A 882 -39.22 -4.11 -2.59
CA GLY A 882 -39.19 -5.55 -2.33
C GLY A 882 -39.02 -5.95 -0.86
N LEU A 883 -38.83 -4.99 0.05
CA LEU A 883 -38.61 -5.28 1.47
C LEU A 883 -39.82 -5.98 2.11
N LYS A 884 -39.54 -7.07 2.83
CA LYS A 884 -40.53 -7.77 3.65
C LYS A 884 -40.52 -7.22 5.08
N VAL A 885 -41.68 -7.23 5.73
CA VAL A 885 -41.77 -6.92 7.16
C VAL A 885 -40.89 -7.89 7.96
N GLY A 886 -40.09 -7.36 8.88
CA GLY A 886 -39.08 -8.10 9.65
C GLY A 886 -37.68 -8.14 9.01
N GLN A 887 -37.54 -7.69 7.76
CA GLN A 887 -36.24 -7.65 7.08
C GLN A 887 -35.39 -6.49 7.63
N LYS A 888 -34.09 -6.75 7.85
CA LYS A 888 -33.14 -5.75 8.31
C LYS A 888 -32.53 -4.97 7.15
N VAL A 889 -32.28 -3.69 7.37
CA VAL A 889 -31.74 -2.74 6.40
C VAL A 889 -30.62 -1.94 7.04
N THR A 890 -29.50 -1.80 6.33
CA THR A 890 -28.40 -0.94 6.77
C THR A 890 -28.67 0.50 6.34
N VAL A 891 -28.59 1.42 7.30
CA VAL A 891 -28.87 2.85 7.08
C VAL A 891 -27.80 3.75 7.72
N SER A 892 -27.68 4.98 7.24
CA SER A 892 -26.86 6.06 7.78
C SER A 892 -27.68 7.36 7.88
N ILE A 893 -27.20 8.36 8.63
CA ILE A 893 -27.86 9.67 8.75
C ILE A 893 -27.02 10.71 8.02
N LYS A 894 -27.67 11.52 7.18
CA LYS A 894 -27.05 12.65 6.49
C LYS A 894 -27.68 13.98 6.98
N PRO A 895 -26.86 14.94 7.44
CA PRO A 895 -27.33 16.29 7.75
C PRO A 895 -27.95 16.97 6.51
N SER A 896 -28.95 17.83 6.74
CA SER A 896 -29.63 18.62 5.72
C SER A 896 -29.84 20.05 6.18
N VAL A 897 -29.97 20.98 5.23
CA VAL A 897 -30.34 22.39 5.44
C VAL A 897 -31.86 22.60 5.64
N MET A 898 -32.67 21.55 5.42
CA MET A 898 -34.13 21.56 5.61
C MET A 898 -34.53 21.53 7.09
N LYS A 899 -34.03 22.47 7.91
CA LYS A 899 -34.34 22.54 9.35
C LYS A 899 -35.58 23.39 9.60
N LEU A 900 -36.22 23.26 10.77
CA LEU A 900 -37.25 24.22 11.19
C LEU A 900 -36.59 25.55 11.61
N PRO A 901 -37.30 26.69 11.48
CA PRO A 901 -36.83 27.96 12.02
C PRO A 901 -36.56 27.87 13.53
N PRO A 902 -35.56 28.60 14.06
CA PRO A 902 -35.20 28.53 15.48
C PRO A 902 -36.31 29.07 16.41
N ASP A 903 -37.11 30.03 15.95
CA ASP A 903 -38.29 30.51 16.67
C ASP A 903 -39.56 29.84 16.12
N ASP A 904 -40.28 29.15 17.00
CA ASP A 904 -41.51 28.44 16.67
C ASP A 904 -42.65 29.35 16.17
N LYS A 905 -42.57 30.66 16.45
CA LYS A 905 -43.51 31.70 16.02
C LYS A 905 -43.22 32.27 14.63
N GLN A 906 -42.06 31.97 14.04
CA GLN A 906 -41.76 32.43 12.69
C GLN A 906 -42.70 31.79 11.65
N PRO A 907 -43.18 32.55 10.67
CA PRO A 907 -43.98 32.02 9.58
C PRO A 907 -43.24 30.96 8.76
N LEU A 908 -43.93 29.86 8.46
CA LEU A 908 -43.37 28.71 7.74
C LEU A 908 -44.13 28.49 6.44
N ILE A 909 -43.45 28.60 5.30
CA ILE A 909 -44.01 28.37 3.96
C ILE A 909 -43.35 27.12 3.37
N MET A 910 -44.15 26.10 3.06
CA MET A 910 -43.67 24.79 2.60
C MET A 910 -44.32 24.46 1.25
N ALA A 911 -43.52 24.07 0.26
CA ALA A 911 -43.97 23.68 -1.07
C ALA A 911 -43.45 22.28 -1.44
N GLY A 912 -44.31 21.26 -1.31
CA GLY A 912 -43.97 19.85 -1.54
C GLY A 912 -44.63 19.26 -2.77
N LEU A 913 -43.84 18.71 -3.69
CA LEU A 913 -44.34 18.08 -4.91
C LEU A 913 -44.15 16.57 -4.89
N GLY A 914 -45.24 15.81 -4.96
CA GLY A 914 -45.20 14.35 -4.87
C GLY A 914 -44.45 13.88 -3.62
N THR A 915 -43.37 13.12 -3.80
CA THR A 915 -42.52 12.64 -2.69
C THR A 915 -41.81 13.77 -1.91
N GLY A 916 -41.76 14.99 -2.44
CA GLY A 916 -41.34 16.17 -1.70
C GLY A 916 -42.23 16.53 -0.49
N ALA A 917 -43.35 15.83 -0.30
CA ALA A 917 -44.14 15.90 0.94
C ALA A 917 -43.45 15.27 2.15
N ALA A 918 -42.41 14.45 1.96
CA ALA A 918 -41.72 13.72 3.03
C ALA A 918 -41.25 14.64 4.19
N PRO A 919 -40.35 15.62 3.98
CA PRO A 919 -39.87 16.45 5.09
C PRO A 919 -41.00 17.29 5.71
N PHE A 920 -42.00 17.69 4.91
CA PHE A 920 -43.11 18.49 5.41
C PHE A 920 -44.08 17.71 6.28
N ARG A 921 -44.26 16.41 6.04
CA ARG A 921 -44.96 15.54 6.99
C ARG A 921 -44.25 15.53 8.35
N ALA A 922 -42.92 15.45 8.37
CA ALA A 922 -42.14 15.52 9.61
C ALA A 922 -42.29 16.89 10.31
N PHE A 923 -42.25 17.99 9.54
CA PHE A 923 -42.43 19.34 10.08
C PHE A 923 -43.81 19.50 10.71
N LEU A 924 -44.86 19.05 10.02
CA LEU A 924 -46.24 19.12 10.50
C LEU A 924 -46.45 18.26 11.75
N GLN A 925 -45.89 17.05 11.80
CA GLN A 925 -45.90 16.22 13.01
C GLN A 925 -45.26 16.94 14.19
N HIS A 926 -44.10 17.58 13.98
CA HIS A 926 -43.42 18.32 15.04
C HIS A 926 -44.21 19.54 15.51
N LYS A 927 -44.77 20.33 14.58
CA LYS A 927 -45.60 21.49 14.91
C LYS A 927 -46.89 21.08 15.65
N ALA A 928 -47.56 20.02 15.21
CA ALA A 928 -48.70 19.45 15.92
C ALA A 928 -48.33 18.98 17.34
N TRP A 929 -47.16 18.37 17.51
CA TRP A 929 -46.63 18.00 18.82
C TRP A 929 -46.41 19.24 19.71
N LEU A 930 -45.83 20.32 19.21
CA LEU A 930 -45.68 21.57 19.96
C LEU A 930 -47.02 22.15 20.41
N VAL A 931 -48.01 22.17 19.52
CA VAL A 931 -49.39 22.60 19.85
C VAL A 931 -49.98 21.70 20.94
N SER A 932 -49.77 20.37 20.87
CA SER A 932 -50.23 19.43 21.91
C SER A 932 -49.58 19.65 23.27
N GLN A 933 -48.38 20.25 23.32
CA GLN A 933 -47.69 20.66 24.54
C GLN A 933 -48.11 22.06 25.03
N GLY A 934 -49.11 22.69 24.39
CA GLY A 934 -49.58 24.03 24.73
C GLY A 934 -48.66 25.16 24.29
N LYS A 935 -47.71 24.90 23.38
CA LYS A 935 -46.85 25.94 22.79
C LYS A 935 -47.55 26.61 21.62
N GLU A 936 -47.37 27.92 21.54
CA GLU A 936 -47.86 28.74 20.44
C GLU A 936 -46.92 28.61 19.22
N ILE A 937 -47.48 28.45 18.03
CA ILE A 937 -46.74 28.36 16.76
C ILE A 937 -47.13 29.49 15.82
N GLY A 938 -46.22 29.85 14.92
CA GLY A 938 -46.46 30.81 13.85
C GLY A 938 -47.37 30.26 12.74
N PRO A 939 -47.78 31.09 11.77
CA PRO A 939 -48.61 30.66 10.66
C PRO A 939 -47.88 29.66 9.76
N VAL A 940 -48.54 28.56 9.40
CA VAL A 940 -48.00 27.48 8.56
C VAL A 940 -48.77 27.41 7.24
N TYR A 941 -48.06 27.67 6.14
CA TYR A 941 -48.57 27.61 4.78
C TYR A 941 -48.02 26.36 4.10
N TYR A 942 -48.91 25.49 3.62
CA TYR A 942 -48.53 24.24 2.96
C TYR A 942 -49.10 24.15 1.54
N TYR A 943 -48.22 24.17 0.55
CA TYR A 943 -48.54 23.96 -0.86
C TYR A 943 -48.16 22.54 -1.26
N PHE A 944 -49.14 21.76 -1.72
CA PHE A 944 -48.93 20.39 -2.17
C PHE A 944 -49.35 20.23 -3.63
N GLY A 945 -48.53 19.54 -4.42
CA GLY A 945 -48.84 19.26 -5.83
C GLY A 945 -48.71 17.79 -6.21
N SER A 946 -49.71 17.26 -6.91
CA SER A 946 -49.66 15.92 -7.52
C SER A 946 -50.49 15.84 -8.83
N ARG A 947 -50.59 14.64 -9.42
CA ARG A 947 -51.34 14.43 -10.67
C ARG A 947 -52.85 14.46 -10.46
N HIS A 948 -53.34 13.59 -9.57
CA HIS A 948 -54.76 13.38 -9.33
C HIS A 948 -55.04 13.33 -7.83
N GLN A 949 -56.11 13.98 -7.38
CA GLN A 949 -56.52 13.94 -5.97
C GLN A 949 -56.89 12.52 -5.54
N SER A 950 -57.65 11.79 -6.36
CA SER A 950 -58.17 10.46 -6.00
C SER A 950 -57.13 9.34 -6.01
N GLN A 951 -55.94 9.57 -6.59
CA GLN A 951 -54.93 8.53 -6.80
C GLN A 951 -53.60 8.85 -6.11
N GLU A 952 -53.27 10.12 -5.92
CA GLU A 952 -51.95 10.55 -5.46
C GLU A 952 -52.02 11.75 -4.50
N TYR A 953 -53.07 11.83 -3.70
CA TYR A 953 -53.10 12.75 -2.56
C TYR A 953 -52.40 12.10 -1.35
N LEU A 954 -51.08 12.14 -1.38
CA LEU A 954 -50.21 11.48 -0.40
C LEU A 954 -50.48 12.01 1.01
N TYR A 955 -50.80 11.10 1.94
CA TYR A 955 -51.21 11.41 3.32
C TYR A 955 -52.39 12.39 3.42
N GLY A 956 -53.30 12.40 2.46
CA GLY A 956 -54.44 13.33 2.42
C GLY A 956 -55.23 13.39 3.74
N GLU A 957 -55.52 12.25 4.34
CA GLU A 957 -56.21 12.16 5.65
C GLU A 957 -55.43 12.87 6.78
N GLU A 958 -54.10 12.71 6.83
CA GLU A 958 -53.26 13.39 7.84
C GLU A 958 -53.23 14.91 7.59
N ILE A 959 -53.12 15.32 6.33
CA ILE A 959 -53.09 16.75 5.95
C ILE A 959 -54.42 17.42 6.26
N GLU A 960 -55.54 16.78 5.95
CA GLU A 960 -56.88 17.28 6.28
C GLU A 960 -57.07 17.41 7.80
N ALA A 961 -56.58 16.46 8.59
CA ALA A 961 -56.58 16.56 10.04
C ALA A 961 -55.77 17.77 10.54
N PHE A 962 -54.56 18.01 10.01
CA PHE A 962 -53.76 19.18 10.39
C PHE A 962 -54.41 20.53 10.01
N ILE A 963 -55.23 20.56 8.95
CA ILE A 963 -56.02 21.75 8.60
C ILE A 963 -57.14 21.96 9.62
N LEU A 964 -57.86 20.89 9.99
CA LEU A 964 -58.95 20.96 10.96
C LEU A 964 -58.46 21.35 12.37
N ASP A 965 -57.29 20.85 12.78
CA ASP A 965 -56.66 21.14 14.07
C ASP A 965 -55.98 22.52 14.10
N GLY A 966 -55.98 23.26 12.98
CA GLY A 966 -55.38 24.60 12.88
C GLY A 966 -53.86 24.61 12.86
N VAL A 967 -53.20 23.44 12.76
CA VAL A 967 -51.75 23.34 12.58
C VAL A 967 -51.33 23.91 11.22
N ILE A 968 -52.11 23.63 10.16
CA ILE A 968 -51.96 24.28 8.85
C ILE A 968 -52.91 25.47 8.79
N SER A 969 -52.34 26.68 8.75
CA SER A 969 -53.12 27.92 8.63
C SER A 969 -53.69 28.11 7.23
N ARG A 970 -52.95 27.68 6.19
CA ARG A 970 -53.38 27.76 4.79
C ARG A 970 -52.83 26.59 3.99
N ALA A 971 -53.72 25.84 3.32
CA ALA A 971 -53.34 24.79 2.38
C ALA A 971 -53.61 25.21 0.93
N GLY A 972 -52.61 25.05 0.07
CA GLY A 972 -52.70 25.23 -1.38
C GLY A 972 -52.51 23.90 -2.12
N LEU A 973 -53.60 23.16 -2.32
CA LEU A 973 -53.58 21.85 -2.98
C LEU A 973 -53.75 22.00 -4.49
N ALA A 974 -52.82 21.44 -5.28
CA ALA A 974 -52.80 21.55 -6.74
C ALA A 974 -52.77 20.16 -7.41
N PHE A 975 -53.85 19.83 -8.13
CA PHE A 975 -53.97 18.57 -8.87
C PHE A 975 -53.96 18.83 -10.38
N SER A 976 -52.85 18.47 -11.02
CA SER A 976 -52.54 18.91 -12.39
C SER A 976 -53.36 18.24 -13.50
N ARG A 977 -54.05 17.12 -13.21
CA ARG A 977 -54.74 16.30 -14.20
C ARG A 977 -56.23 16.05 -13.91
N ASP A 978 -56.81 16.67 -12.88
CA ASP A 978 -58.23 16.48 -12.52
C ASP A 978 -59.21 17.31 -13.36
N GLY A 979 -58.70 18.32 -14.07
CA GLY A 979 -59.49 19.18 -14.95
C GLY A 979 -58.84 19.41 -16.32
N PRO A 980 -59.54 20.13 -17.22
CA PRO A 980 -59.01 20.43 -18.57
C PRO A 980 -57.83 21.40 -18.56
N LYS A 981 -57.66 22.19 -17.47
CA LYS A 981 -56.52 23.09 -17.28
C LYS A 981 -55.59 22.53 -16.23
N LYS A 982 -54.28 22.60 -16.47
CA LYS A 982 -53.26 22.19 -15.51
C LYS A 982 -53.15 23.19 -14.36
N VAL A 983 -53.35 22.72 -13.13
CA VAL A 983 -53.19 23.51 -11.90
C VAL A 983 -51.90 23.07 -11.20
N TYR A 984 -51.00 24.01 -10.94
CA TYR A 984 -49.73 23.78 -10.24
C TYR A 984 -49.61 24.67 -9.00
N ILE A 985 -48.59 24.41 -8.18
CA ILE A 985 -48.40 25.08 -6.89
C ILE A 985 -48.19 26.60 -7.03
N GLN A 986 -47.49 27.07 -8.07
CA GLN A 986 -47.29 28.49 -8.33
C GLN A 986 -48.61 29.22 -8.57
N HIS A 987 -49.61 28.55 -9.18
CA HIS A 987 -50.94 29.14 -9.34
C HIS A 987 -51.63 29.34 -7.98
N LYS A 988 -51.44 28.40 -7.03
CA LYS A 988 -51.94 28.51 -5.66
C LYS A 988 -51.20 29.57 -4.85
N MET A 989 -49.88 29.68 -5.02
CA MET A 989 -49.10 30.73 -4.40
C MET A 989 -49.50 32.12 -4.88
N LEU A 990 -49.84 32.27 -6.18
CA LEU A 990 -50.31 33.54 -6.72
C LEU A 990 -51.63 34.01 -6.08
N GLU A 991 -52.54 33.09 -5.74
CA GLU A 991 -53.77 33.39 -5.00
C GLU A 991 -53.47 34.01 -3.62
N ASP A 992 -52.35 33.64 -2.99
CA ASP A 992 -51.95 34.06 -1.64
C ASP A 992 -50.81 35.11 -1.64
N SER A 993 -50.46 35.68 -2.81
CA SER A 993 -49.27 36.53 -3.04
C SER A 993 -49.00 37.58 -1.96
N LYS A 994 -50.03 38.32 -1.53
CA LYS A 994 -49.88 39.39 -0.52
C LYS A 994 -49.38 38.82 0.82
N ALA A 995 -50.00 37.75 1.29
CA ALA A 995 -49.64 37.12 2.57
C ALA A 995 -48.23 36.54 2.53
N LEU A 996 -47.85 35.92 1.40
CA LEU A 996 -46.50 35.36 1.21
C LEU A 996 -45.43 36.47 1.27
N VAL A 997 -45.67 37.62 0.65
CA VAL A 997 -44.76 38.77 0.71
C VAL A 997 -44.67 39.33 2.13
N ASP A 998 -45.80 39.49 2.83
CA ASP A 998 -45.81 39.95 4.22
C ASP A 998 -45.04 38.98 5.14
N MET A 999 -45.22 37.67 4.97
CA MET A 999 -44.49 36.64 5.73
C MET A 999 -42.97 36.69 5.47
N LEU A 1000 -42.55 36.77 4.21
CA LEU A 1000 -41.13 36.76 3.83
C LEU A 1000 -40.40 38.07 4.14
N HIS A 1001 -41.06 39.21 4.01
CA HIS A 1001 -40.42 40.51 4.12
C HIS A 1001 -40.59 41.17 5.50
N GLU A 1002 -41.76 41.04 6.15
CA GLU A 1002 -42.04 41.76 7.40
C GLU A 1002 -41.93 40.89 8.65
N GLN A 1003 -42.21 39.59 8.50
CA GLN A 1003 -42.35 38.68 9.64
C GLN A 1003 -41.18 37.70 9.78
N ASN A 1004 -40.09 37.91 9.02
CA ASN A 1004 -38.91 37.06 9.00
C ASN A 1004 -39.24 35.56 8.79
N GLY A 1005 -40.23 35.27 7.94
CA GLY A 1005 -40.64 33.91 7.61
C GLY A 1005 -39.62 33.18 6.74
N VAL A 1006 -39.83 31.86 6.64
CA VAL A 1006 -38.95 30.94 5.90
C VAL A 1006 -39.73 30.18 4.83
N PHE A 1007 -39.13 30.05 3.66
CA PHE A 1007 -39.66 29.31 2.52
C PHE A 1007 -38.85 28.03 2.26
N TYR A 1008 -39.56 26.92 2.11
CA TYR A 1008 -39.00 25.62 1.74
C TYR A 1008 -39.69 25.09 0.50
N LEU A 1009 -38.90 24.57 -0.45
CA LEU A 1009 -39.42 23.79 -1.57
C LEU A 1009 -38.69 22.45 -1.66
N CYS A 1010 -39.45 21.38 -1.77
CA CYS A 1010 -38.94 20.02 -1.90
C CYS A 1010 -39.63 19.28 -3.04
N GLY A 1011 -38.85 18.63 -3.91
CA GLY A 1011 -39.37 17.87 -5.06
C GLY A 1011 -38.48 17.96 -6.30
N PRO A 1012 -39.05 17.80 -7.51
CA PRO A 1012 -38.27 17.88 -8.75
C PRO A 1012 -37.79 19.30 -9.05
N THR A 1013 -36.75 19.44 -9.87
CA THR A 1013 -36.13 20.74 -10.24
C THR A 1013 -36.94 21.64 -11.19
N TRP A 1014 -37.80 21.06 -12.05
CA TRP A 1014 -38.53 21.82 -13.08
C TRP A 1014 -39.43 22.99 -12.62
N PRO A 1015 -40.05 23.03 -11.42
CA PRO A 1015 -40.91 24.12 -10.98
C PRO A 1015 -40.15 25.24 -10.26
N VAL A 1016 -38.85 25.08 -9.99
CA VAL A 1016 -38.05 26.09 -9.29
C VAL A 1016 -38.11 27.46 -9.97
N PRO A 1017 -37.93 27.58 -11.31
CA PRO A 1017 -38.02 28.87 -11.98
C PRO A 1017 -39.40 29.51 -11.86
N ASP A 1018 -40.48 28.73 -12.04
CA ASP A 1018 -41.85 29.22 -11.98
C ASP A 1018 -42.22 29.74 -10.57
N VAL A 1019 -41.73 29.06 -9.52
CA VAL A 1019 -41.95 29.47 -8.13
C VAL A 1019 -41.16 30.73 -7.79
N PHE A 1020 -39.92 30.82 -8.26
CA PHE A 1020 -39.09 32.02 -8.10
C PHE A 1020 -39.74 33.23 -8.78
N GLU A 1021 -40.18 33.07 -10.03
CA GLU A 1021 -40.88 34.11 -10.78
C GLU A 1021 -42.18 34.55 -10.10
N ALA A 1022 -42.97 33.60 -9.58
CA ALA A 1022 -44.21 33.90 -8.86
C ALA A 1022 -43.96 34.77 -7.61
N LEU A 1023 -42.89 34.51 -6.86
CA LEU A 1023 -42.52 35.30 -5.69
C LEU A 1023 -41.97 36.68 -6.07
N CYS A 1024 -41.13 36.79 -7.09
CA CYS A 1024 -40.65 38.07 -7.60
C CYS A 1024 -41.81 38.98 -8.06
N ASN A 1025 -42.72 38.42 -8.86
CA ASN A 1025 -43.90 39.15 -9.33
C ASN A 1025 -44.83 39.58 -8.17
N ALA A 1026 -44.91 38.77 -7.11
CA ALA A 1026 -45.64 39.15 -5.90
C ALA A 1026 -44.97 40.33 -5.17
N MET A 1027 -43.64 40.33 -5.02
CA MET A 1027 -42.89 41.42 -4.40
C MET A 1027 -42.99 42.72 -5.20
N GLU A 1028 -42.89 42.65 -6.54
CA GLU A 1028 -43.10 43.82 -7.41
C GLU A 1028 -44.49 44.43 -7.17
N LYS A 1029 -45.54 43.60 -7.21
CA LYS A 1029 -46.92 44.06 -7.08
C LYS A 1029 -47.26 44.66 -5.71
N TYR A 1030 -46.74 44.09 -4.62
CA TYR A 1030 -47.15 44.45 -3.24
C TYR A 1030 -46.12 45.26 -2.47
N ARG A 1031 -44.90 45.44 -2.98
CA ARG A 1031 -43.85 46.28 -2.37
C ARG A 1031 -43.24 47.31 -3.32
N GLY A 1032 -43.59 47.30 -4.60
CA GLY A 1032 -43.04 48.24 -5.57
C GLY A 1032 -41.54 48.05 -5.82
N MET A 1033 -41.01 46.87 -5.50
CA MET A 1033 -39.64 46.48 -5.84
C MET A 1033 -39.57 46.25 -7.34
N ASP A 1034 -38.50 46.70 -8.00
CA ASP A 1034 -38.25 46.27 -9.37
C ASP A 1034 -37.92 44.75 -9.39
N VAL A 1035 -38.15 44.10 -10.53
CA VAL A 1035 -37.99 42.64 -10.69
C VAL A 1035 -36.57 42.18 -10.35
N LYS A 1036 -35.55 43.00 -10.62
CA LYS A 1036 -34.16 42.67 -10.33
C LYS A 1036 -33.90 42.73 -8.83
N ALA A 1037 -34.34 43.79 -8.15
CA ALA A 1037 -34.23 43.96 -6.72
C ALA A 1037 -35.00 42.87 -5.94
N ALA A 1038 -36.17 42.45 -6.44
CA ALA A 1038 -36.92 41.33 -5.88
C ALA A 1038 -36.16 39.99 -6.02
N GLY A 1039 -35.53 39.77 -7.18
CA GLY A 1039 -34.66 38.61 -7.40
C GLY A 1039 -33.43 38.60 -6.49
N ASP A 1040 -32.72 39.73 -6.41
CA ASP A 1040 -31.54 39.91 -5.55
C ASP A 1040 -31.91 39.71 -4.07
N TYR A 1041 -33.10 40.16 -3.64
CA TYR A 1041 -33.61 39.92 -2.29
C TYR A 1041 -33.86 38.43 -2.00
N LEU A 1042 -34.52 37.69 -2.91
CA LEU A 1042 -34.75 36.25 -2.74
C LEU A 1042 -33.44 35.45 -2.75
N GLU A 1043 -32.46 35.83 -3.56
CA GLU A 1043 -31.13 35.22 -3.52
C GLU A 1043 -30.44 35.51 -2.17
N GLY A 1044 -30.55 36.73 -1.63
CA GLY A 1044 -30.06 37.05 -0.28
C GLY A 1044 -30.70 36.18 0.81
N LEU A 1045 -32.00 35.84 0.68
CA LEU A 1045 -32.66 34.92 1.61
C LEU A 1045 -32.08 33.49 1.58
N LYS A 1046 -31.40 33.06 0.50
CA LYS A 1046 -30.69 31.77 0.48
C LYS A 1046 -29.49 31.80 1.41
N GLU A 1047 -28.74 32.90 1.44
CA GLU A 1047 -27.61 33.09 2.34
C GLU A 1047 -28.06 33.17 3.80
N GLU A 1048 -29.25 33.72 4.07
CA GLU A 1048 -29.88 33.74 5.39
C GLU A 1048 -30.51 32.39 5.81
N GLU A 1049 -30.43 31.35 4.96
CA GLU A 1049 -31.13 30.05 5.16
C GLU A 1049 -32.65 30.19 5.31
N ARG A 1050 -33.23 31.26 4.75
CA ARG A 1050 -34.67 31.57 4.78
C ARG A 1050 -35.40 31.26 3.47
N TYR A 1051 -34.66 30.92 2.42
CA TYR A 1051 -35.18 30.39 1.16
C TYR A 1051 -34.41 29.11 0.80
N VAL A 1052 -34.97 27.96 1.19
CA VAL A 1052 -34.27 26.66 1.14
C VAL A 1052 -34.92 25.75 0.10
N LEU A 1053 -34.10 25.24 -0.82
CA LEU A 1053 -34.54 24.34 -1.89
C LEU A 1053 -33.85 22.99 -1.74
N GLU A 1054 -34.62 21.92 -1.56
CA GLU A 1054 -34.12 20.53 -1.58
C GLU A 1054 -34.75 19.80 -2.77
N VAL A 1055 -34.11 19.96 -3.92
CA VAL A 1055 -34.61 19.46 -5.21
C VAL A 1055 -33.72 18.39 -5.81
N TYR A 1056 -34.33 17.46 -6.55
CA TYR A 1056 -33.66 16.30 -7.16
C TYR A 1056 -34.04 16.06 -8.62
#